data_AF-A0A6J8DH30-F1
#
_entry.id   AF-A0A6J8DH30-F1
#
_cell.length_a   1.000
_cell.length_b   1.000
_cell.length_c   1.000
_cell.angle_alpha   90.00
_cell.angle_beta   90.00
_cell.angle_gamma   90.00
#
_symmetry.space_group_name_H-M   'P 1'
#
loop_
_entity.id
_entity.type
_entity.pdbx_description
1 polymer ?
#
loop_
_entity_poly.entity_id
_entity_poly.type
_entity_poly.pdbx_seq_one_letter_code
_entity_poly.pdbx_strand_id
1 'polypeptide(L)'
;MHLLRQNDRDRAVGMVQAGMSHIDVANNFGVSKLTITRLMSRLRQTGSSYDRRRSGRPRETTLRQDRRIRFSHLKDRFLPATITARQTPRRHNPRISAQTVRNRLREAGLRSRRPVLIKNIKMDQKPDSKCKPCSFRGSQEDASVWCTVCREGLCLTCQKYHSSFKPLRSHGIVPFDKRKKVPQIFGHVMESCSYHERNFELYCPEHQEPCCIRCTTNNHKDCKGLCPIDDVIENVKSSVAINRIDDGFSGLIFKIEKIIENKEESKRITADRIQKIKKEITDMKKSIEEKIDLLIKQQFDNIDRMNTEYNRTTSEGIKKLKAKLEDVQDIKTSIQQSTEYGTNLQVFLSLSEFEGILSKQETFLSESIEKGEFDNADLIFSETEDFKNIMSVGGFCNIELRKQPLDVKLQSSGQSAKVQTNPTKKATGNIDTIQIIKSKEVSFRSPCLITGCVILQNDSILFSNNDIKSHRLFLYDCNCRFLRDIETASRPFDIALIDASVVAVTMPEAKKVSFLDFSKDQEQVVKKLDVIGECYGIDHSDNRLAVAIKGYGIQIFDTTGTQIKTIPVASQYISFDGSFIYHTDSGSNVLKCCDYNGKHVWEITIPGEQSSLSVTLDIHKNIYVVARTSYKLYIVSSDGTKYRQLLQKSDGLYYPQGVFYDKRKQQLVLCSNPYNTSTLYNIL
;
A
#
# COMPACT_ATOMS: atom_id res chain seq x y z
N MET A 1 -56.49 -13.57 -14.83
CA MET A 1 -56.61 -12.36 -13.99
C MET A 1 -55.91 -11.23 -14.74
N HIS A 2 -56.66 -10.30 -15.36
CA HIS A 2 -56.10 -9.23 -16.19
C HIS A 2 -55.21 -8.30 -15.36
N LEU A 3 -53.95 -8.14 -15.78
CA LEU A 3 -52.99 -7.21 -15.19
C LEU A 3 -53.12 -5.86 -15.90
N LEU A 4 -53.37 -4.78 -15.15
CA LEU A 4 -53.30 -3.41 -15.68
C LEU A 4 -51.90 -3.15 -16.25
N ARG A 5 -51.81 -2.63 -17.47
CA ARG A 5 -50.55 -2.14 -18.04
C ARG A 5 -50.12 -0.88 -17.28
N GLN A 6 -48.83 -0.55 -17.34
CA GLN A 6 -48.26 0.56 -16.55
C GLN A 6 -49.02 1.88 -16.74
N ASN A 7 -49.28 2.26 -18.00
CA ASN A 7 -50.01 3.49 -18.33
C ASN A 7 -51.45 3.51 -17.76
N ASP A 8 -52.10 2.35 -17.69
CA ASP A 8 -53.46 2.22 -17.16
C ASP A 8 -53.46 2.33 -15.62
N ARG A 9 -52.37 1.93 -14.97
CA ARG A 9 -52.20 2.11 -13.51
C ARG A 9 -52.05 3.58 -13.16
N ASP A 10 -51.26 4.33 -13.92
CA ASP A 10 -51.04 5.75 -13.66
C ASP A 10 -52.33 6.56 -13.89
N ARG A 11 -53.10 6.21 -14.92
CA ARG A 11 -54.45 6.76 -15.14
C ARG A 11 -55.44 6.39 -14.03
N ALA A 12 -55.43 5.13 -13.60
CA ALA A 12 -56.29 4.69 -12.49
C ALA A 12 -55.94 5.40 -11.17
N VAL A 13 -54.65 5.63 -10.90
CA VAL A 13 -54.20 6.43 -9.75
C VAL A 13 -54.70 7.87 -9.84
N GLY A 14 -54.56 8.51 -11.00
CA GLY A 14 -55.06 9.87 -11.22
C GLY A 14 -56.57 9.99 -11.03
N MET A 15 -57.35 9.02 -11.52
CA MET A 15 -58.81 8.98 -11.33
C MET A 15 -59.21 8.84 -9.85
N VAL A 16 -58.51 8.00 -9.08
CA VAL A 16 -58.76 7.88 -7.64
C VAL A 16 -58.35 9.16 -6.89
N GLN A 17 -57.24 9.80 -7.26
CA GLN A 17 -56.81 11.07 -6.67
C GLN A 17 -57.76 12.24 -6.98
N ALA A 18 -58.42 12.20 -8.13
CA ALA A 18 -59.48 13.13 -8.51
C ALA A 18 -60.83 12.87 -7.82
N GLY A 19 -60.89 11.90 -6.89
CA GLY A 19 -62.08 11.64 -6.05
C GLY A 19 -63.04 10.57 -6.55
N MET A 20 -62.72 9.85 -7.64
CA MET A 20 -63.57 8.75 -8.12
C MET A 20 -63.50 7.53 -7.20
N SER A 21 -64.62 6.79 -7.08
CA SER A 21 -64.66 5.59 -6.24
C SER A 21 -63.82 4.45 -6.83
N HIS A 22 -63.24 3.59 -5.99
CA HIS A 22 -62.47 2.43 -6.45
C HIS A 22 -63.30 1.44 -7.30
N ILE A 23 -64.63 1.45 -7.18
CA ILE A 23 -65.53 0.60 -7.95
C ILE A 23 -65.68 1.14 -9.37
N ASP A 24 -65.89 2.46 -9.50
CA ASP A 24 -66.05 3.10 -10.81
C ASP A 24 -64.77 3.03 -11.63
N VAL A 25 -63.63 3.24 -10.97
CA VAL A 25 -62.31 3.08 -11.62
C VAL A 25 -62.09 1.62 -12.04
N ALA A 26 -62.48 0.65 -11.22
CA ALA A 26 -62.34 -0.77 -11.56
C ALA A 26 -63.19 -1.16 -12.78
N ASN A 27 -64.43 -0.64 -12.85
CA ASN A 27 -65.32 -0.84 -13.99
C ASN A 27 -64.77 -0.19 -15.26
N ASN A 28 -64.21 1.03 -15.16
CA ASN A 28 -63.63 1.75 -16.30
C ASN A 28 -62.45 1.02 -16.95
N PHE A 29 -61.68 0.26 -16.17
CA PHE A 29 -60.54 -0.53 -16.66
C PHE A 29 -60.83 -2.03 -16.83
N GLY A 30 -62.07 -2.49 -16.61
CA GLY A 30 -62.44 -3.91 -16.73
C GLY A 30 -61.69 -4.84 -15.76
N VAL A 31 -61.35 -4.34 -14.56
CA VAL A 31 -60.60 -5.09 -13.54
C VAL A 31 -61.39 -5.21 -12.24
N SER A 32 -60.98 -6.11 -11.35
CA SER A 32 -61.60 -6.21 -10.03
C SER A 32 -61.29 -4.97 -9.16
N LYS A 33 -62.25 -4.56 -8.31
CA LYS A 33 -62.06 -3.55 -7.24
C LYS A 33 -60.81 -3.85 -6.38
N LEU A 34 -60.52 -5.13 -6.16
CA LEU A 34 -59.36 -5.58 -5.40
C LEU A 34 -58.04 -5.19 -6.06
N THR A 35 -58.00 -5.17 -7.40
CA THR A 35 -56.84 -4.75 -8.19
C THR A 35 -56.52 -3.26 -7.97
N ILE A 36 -57.54 -2.40 -8.03
CA ILE A 36 -57.40 -0.94 -7.76
C ILE A 36 -57.03 -0.68 -6.30
N THR A 37 -57.66 -1.40 -5.36
CA THR A 37 -57.38 -1.28 -3.92
C THR A 37 -55.93 -1.67 -3.59
N ARG A 38 -55.42 -2.76 -4.19
CA ARG A 38 -54.02 -3.18 -4.04
C ARG A 38 -53.05 -2.21 -4.70
N LEU A 39 -53.42 -1.62 -5.83
CA LEU A 39 -52.62 -0.59 -6.51
C LEU A 39 -52.46 0.66 -5.61
N MET A 40 -53.56 1.17 -5.05
CA MET A 40 -53.53 2.33 -4.15
C MET A 40 -52.79 2.06 -2.83
N SER A 41 -52.97 0.87 -2.25
CA SER A 41 -52.23 0.46 -1.05
C SER A 41 -50.72 0.40 -1.33
N ARG A 42 -50.31 -0.15 -2.48
CA ARG A 42 -48.91 -0.18 -2.91
C ARG A 42 -48.36 1.23 -3.12
N LEU A 43 -49.10 2.09 -3.82
CA LEU A 43 -48.69 3.47 -4.07
C LEU A 43 -48.45 4.23 -2.76
N ARG A 44 -49.31 4.07 -1.75
CA ARG A 44 -49.11 4.67 -0.41
C ARG A 44 -47.85 4.15 0.29
N GLN A 45 -47.51 2.87 0.12
CA GLN A 45 -46.34 2.26 0.76
C GLN A 45 -45.02 2.56 0.04
N THR A 46 -45.03 2.74 -1.29
CA THR A 46 -43.79 2.81 -2.09
C THR A 46 -43.62 4.09 -2.90
N GLY A 47 -44.63 4.97 -2.94
CA GLY A 47 -44.62 6.18 -3.78
C GLY A 47 -44.56 5.91 -5.28
N SER A 48 -44.75 4.65 -5.72
CA SER A 48 -44.58 4.24 -7.11
C SER A 48 -45.62 3.20 -7.52
N SER A 49 -46.18 3.35 -8.73
CA SER A 49 -47.13 2.45 -9.38
C SER A 49 -46.45 1.29 -10.15
N TYR A 50 -45.12 1.35 -10.32
CA TYR A 50 -44.33 0.36 -11.05
C TYR A 50 -44.28 -1.00 -10.33
N ASP A 51 -44.12 -2.07 -11.11
CA ASP A 51 -43.86 -3.40 -10.55
C ASP A 51 -42.48 -3.45 -9.89
N ARG A 52 -42.42 -3.95 -8.66
CA ARG A 52 -41.13 -4.25 -8.00
C ARG A 52 -40.39 -5.31 -8.80
N ARG A 53 -39.09 -5.11 -9.00
CA ARG A 53 -38.20 -6.17 -9.46
C ARG A 53 -38.32 -7.34 -8.49
N ARG A 54 -38.74 -8.51 -8.99
CA ARG A 54 -38.80 -9.74 -8.19
C ARG A 54 -37.40 -10.03 -7.66
N SER A 55 -37.25 -10.16 -6.34
CA SER A 55 -36.02 -10.69 -5.75
C SER A 55 -35.90 -12.15 -6.19
N GLY A 56 -34.98 -12.43 -7.11
CA GLY A 56 -34.70 -13.81 -7.54
C GLY A 56 -34.25 -14.68 -6.36
N ARG A 57 -34.24 -15.99 -6.58
CA ARG A 57 -33.77 -16.98 -5.60
C ARG A 57 -32.36 -16.60 -5.09
N PRO A 58 -32.10 -16.63 -3.76
CA PRO A 58 -30.80 -16.31 -3.20
C PRO A 58 -29.68 -17.14 -3.81
N ARG A 59 -28.51 -16.52 -4.03
CA ARG A 59 -27.34 -17.20 -4.57
C ARG A 59 -26.79 -18.21 -3.57
N GLU A 60 -26.50 -19.41 -4.08
CA GLU A 60 -26.02 -20.54 -3.28
C GLU A 60 -24.51 -20.50 -2.99
N THR A 61 -23.77 -19.60 -3.65
CA THR A 61 -22.31 -19.41 -3.52
C THR A 61 -21.98 -17.98 -3.10
N THR A 62 -20.88 -17.81 -2.35
CA THR A 62 -20.37 -16.48 -1.94
C THR A 62 -19.41 -15.90 -2.98
N LEU A 63 -19.21 -14.58 -2.96
CA LEU A 63 -18.26 -13.90 -3.87
C LEU A 63 -16.84 -14.48 -3.77
N ARG A 64 -16.41 -14.90 -2.57
CA ARG A 64 -15.10 -15.53 -2.35
C ARG A 64 -15.00 -16.91 -3.02
N GLN A 65 -16.07 -17.69 -2.97
CA GLN A 65 -16.15 -18.99 -3.65
C GLN A 65 -16.18 -18.82 -5.18
N ASP A 66 -16.93 -17.83 -5.67
CA ASP A 66 -16.99 -17.52 -7.11
C ASP A 66 -15.61 -17.10 -7.66
N ARG A 67 -14.85 -16.30 -6.90
CA ARG A 67 -13.45 -15.97 -7.25
C ARG A 67 -12.57 -17.22 -7.30
N ARG A 68 -12.67 -18.11 -6.31
CA ARG A 68 -11.89 -19.36 -6.26
C ARG A 68 -12.20 -20.27 -7.46
N ILE A 69 -13.47 -20.47 -7.78
CA ILE A 69 -13.92 -21.24 -8.95
C ILE A 69 -13.31 -20.67 -10.24
N ARG A 70 -13.36 -19.34 -10.41
CA ARG A 70 -12.78 -18.67 -11.58
C ARG A 70 -11.27 -18.87 -11.67
N PHE A 71 -10.53 -18.65 -10.59
CA PHE A 71 -9.07 -18.81 -10.58
C PHE A 71 -8.64 -20.25 -10.87
N SER A 72 -9.32 -21.25 -10.32
CA SER A 72 -9.00 -22.66 -10.58
C SER A 72 -9.14 -23.04 -12.06
N HIS A 73 -10.18 -22.55 -12.75
CA HIS A 73 -10.41 -22.84 -14.18
C HIS A 73 -9.58 -21.97 -15.13
N LEU A 74 -9.07 -20.82 -14.66
CA LEU A 74 -8.07 -20.03 -15.39
C LEU A 74 -6.69 -20.69 -15.31
N LYS A 75 -6.36 -21.29 -14.15
CA LYS A 75 -5.10 -21.99 -13.92
C LYS A 75 -5.04 -23.35 -14.64
N ASP A 76 -6.14 -24.10 -14.63
CA ASP A 76 -6.27 -25.37 -15.35
C ASP A 76 -7.54 -25.37 -16.20
N ARG A 77 -7.36 -25.24 -17.51
CA ARG A 77 -8.47 -25.22 -18.49
C ARG A 77 -9.10 -26.59 -18.71
N PHE A 78 -8.47 -27.68 -18.26
CA PHE A 78 -8.98 -29.05 -18.38
C PHE A 78 -9.73 -29.52 -17.13
N LEU A 79 -9.71 -28.74 -16.04
CA LEU A 79 -10.38 -29.06 -14.79
C LEU A 79 -11.89 -29.24 -14.99
N PRO A 80 -12.47 -30.44 -14.75
CA PRO A 80 -13.90 -30.64 -14.89
C PRO A 80 -14.70 -29.90 -13.81
N ALA A 81 -15.80 -29.26 -14.21
CA ALA A 81 -16.70 -28.55 -13.29
C ALA A 81 -17.27 -29.46 -12.16
N THR A 82 -17.33 -30.77 -12.37
CA THR A 82 -17.75 -31.77 -11.37
C THR A 82 -16.75 -31.90 -10.22
N ILE A 83 -15.44 -31.78 -10.49
CA ILE A 83 -14.40 -31.84 -9.47
C ILE A 83 -14.45 -30.58 -8.60
N THR A 84 -14.53 -29.41 -9.24
CA THR A 84 -14.65 -28.13 -8.53
C THR A 84 -15.92 -28.06 -7.66
N ALA A 85 -17.02 -28.64 -8.14
CA ALA A 85 -18.28 -28.71 -7.39
C ALA A 85 -18.16 -29.56 -6.12
N ARG A 86 -17.42 -30.67 -6.16
CA ARG A 86 -17.16 -31.52 -4.98
C ARG A 86 -16.31 -30.84 -3.92
N GLN A 87 -15.44 -29.92 -4.34
CA GLN A 87 -14.49 -29.21 -3.49
C GLN A 87 -15.02 -27.88 -2.94
N THR A 88 -16.20 -27.44 -3.38
CA THR A 88 -16.79 -26.14 -2.97
C THR A 88 -17.98 -26.38 -2.04
N PRO A 89 -17.87 -26.08 -0.73
CA PRO A 89 -18.96 -26.26 0.22
C PRO A 89 -20.08 -25.22 0.03
N ARG A 90 -21.34 -25.61 0.24
CA ARG A 90 -22.53 -24.72 0.16
C ARG A 90 -22.84 -24.14 1.55
N ARG A 91 -23.66 -23.09 1.63
CA ARG A 91 -24.13 -22.47 2.88
C ARG A 91 -24.95 -23.39 3.82
N HIS A 92 -25.65 -24.42 3.30
CA HIS A 92 -26.58 -25.25 4.10
C HIS A 92 -26.54 -26.78 3.79
N ASN A 93 -25.57 -27.29 3.00
CA ASN A 93 -25.36 -28.73 2.71
C ASN A 93 -23.92 -28.93 2.16
N PRO A 94 -23.32 -30.14 2.06
CA PRO A 94 -21.86 -30.23 1.93
C PRO A 94 -21.29 -29.87 0.55
N ARG A 95 -22.07 -29.83 -0.54
CA ARG A 95 -21.53 -29.61 -1.91
C ARG A 95 -22.48 -28.85 -2.84
N ILE A 96 -21.93 -28.03 -3.74
CA ILE A 96 -22.67 -27.37 -4.83
C ILE A 96 -22.80 -28.29 -6.05
N SER A 97 -23.74 -28.00 -6.95
CA SER A 97 -23.88 -28.76 -8.20
C SER A 97 -22.85 -28.35 -9.26
N ALA A 98 -22.50 -29.27 -10.17
CA ALA A 98 -21.65 -28.95 -11.33
C ALA A 98 -22.30 -27.89 -12.25
N GLN A 99 -23.63 -27.79 -12.26
CA GLN A 99 -24.36 -26.76 -12.99
C GLN A 99 -24.13 -25.38 -12.36
N THR A 100 -24.08 -25.29 -11.04
CA THR A 100 -23.79 -24.04 -10.31
C THR A 100 -22.40 -23.52 -10.69
N VAL A 101 -21.39 -24.39 -10.72
CA VAL A 101 -20.03 -24.05 -11.18
C VAL A 101 -20.04 -23.56 -12.63
N ARG A 102 -20.72 -24.28 -13.55
CA ARG A 102 -20.82 -23.87 -14.96
C ARG A 102 -21.50 -22.51 -15.15
N ASN A 103 -22.52 -22.21 -14.35
CA ASN A 103 -23.19 -20.91 -14.37
C ASN A 103 -22.23 -19.78 -13.92
N ARG A 104 -21.41 -20.01 -12.89
CA ARG A 104 -20.39 -19.03 -12.43
C ARG A 104 -19.29 -18.79 -13.46
N LEU A 105 -18.83 -19.86 -14.12
CA LEU A 105 -17.84 -19.73 -15.19
C LEU A 105 -18.42 -18.93 -16.37
N ARG A 106 -19.68 -19.17 -16.76
CA ARG A 106 -20.36 -18.39 -17.80
C ARG A 106 -20.55 -16.91 -17.43
N GLU A 107 -20.93 -16.61 -16.19
CA GLU A 107 -21.01 -15.23 -15.67
C GLU A 107 -19.64 -14.51 -15.77
N ALA A 108 -18.54 -15.25 -15.61
CA ALA A 108 -17.18 -14.74 -15.76
C ALA A 108 -16.63 -14.79 -17.21
N GLY A 109 -17.47 -15.12 -18.21
CA GLY A 109 -17.07 -15.21 -19.63
C GLY A 109 -16.32 -16.49 -20.03
N LEU A 110 -16.16 -17.46 -19.12
CA LEU A 110 -15.49 -18.73 -19.37
C LEU A 110 -16.49 -19.78 -19.86
N ARG A 111 -16.42 -20.12 -21.15
CA ARG A 111 -17.25 -21.16 -21.78
C ARG A 111 -16.40 -22.40 -22.08
N SER A 112 -16.79 -23.54 -21.53
CA SER A 112 -16.23 -24.84 -21.93
C SER A 112 -16.63 -25.13 -23.37
N ARG A 113 -15.66 -25.19 -24.29
CA ARG A 113 -15.89 -25.71 -25.64
C ARG A 113 -15.42 -27.16 -25.69
N ARG A 114 -16.24 -28.05 -26.26
CA ARG A 114 -15.80 -29.41 -26.63
C ARG A 114 -14.71 -29.24 -27.68
N PRO A 115 -13.51 -29.83 -27.54
CA PRO A 115 -12.59 -29.92 -28.66
C PRO A 115 -13.32 -30.65 -29.79
N VAL A 116 -13.32 -30.07 -30.99
CA VAL A 116 -13.74 -30.80 -32.17
C VAL A 116 -12.74 -31.94 -32.31
N LEU A 117 -13.23 -33.18 -32.15
CA LEU A 117 -12.52 -34.36 -32.62
C LEU A 117 -12.53 -34.27 -34.14
N ILE A 118 -11.58 -33.50 -34.67
CA ILE A 118 -11.09 -33.77 -36.02
C ILE A 118 -10.49 -35.16 -35.84
N LYS A 119 -11.19 -36.20 -36.32
CA LYS A 119 -10.49 -37.43 -36.66
C LYS A 119 -9.38 -36.94 -37.56
N ASN A 120 -8.14 -36.96 -37.07
CA ASN A 120 -6.99 -36.86 -37.95
C ASN A 120 -7.27 -37.93 -39.00
N ILE A 121 -7.66 -37.51 -40.20
CA ILE A 121 -7.31 -38.27 -41.39
C ILE A 121 -5.82 -38.40 -41.20
N LYS A 122 -5.37 -39.58 -40.77
CA LYS A 122 -3.94 -39.85 -40.68
C LYS A 122 -3.42 -39.42 -42.04
N MET A 123 -2.55 -38.41 -42.06
CA MET A 123 -1.84 -38.09 -43.28
C MET A 123 -1.17 -39.39 -43.66
N ASP A 124 -1.61 -39.97 -44.78
CA ASP A 124 -0.96 -41.12 -45.38
C ASP A 124 0.54 -40.83 -45.40
N GLN A 125 1.30 -41.85 -45.00
CA GLN A 125 2.75 -41.86 -44.91
C GLN A 125 3.34 -41.05 -46.09
N LYS A 126 4.32 -40.17 -45.81
CA LYS A 126 5.03 -39.41 -46.88
C LYS A 126 5.32 -40.40 -48.02
N PRO A 127 4.79 -40.18 -49.24
CA PRO A 127 5.06 -41.10 -50.33
C PRO A 127 6.56 -41.09 -50.59
N ASP A 128 7.17 -42.28 -50.58
CA ASP A 128 8.60 -42.46 -50.78
C ASP A 128 9.04 -41.67 -52.02
N SER A 129 10.14 -40.91 -51.88
CA SER A 129 10.78 -40.21 -53.01
C SER A 129 11.43 -41.17 -54.01
N LYS A 130 11.33 -42.48 -53.75
CA LYS A 130 11.91 -43.56 -54.52
C LYS A 130 10.86 -44.21 -55.42
N CYS A 131 11.34 -44.71 -56.55
CA CYS A 131 10.55 -45.49 -57.48
C CYS A 131 10.16 -46.82 -56.82
N LYS A 132 8.86 -47.01 -56.58
CA LYS A 132 8.36 -48.14 -55.79
C LYS A 132 8.61 -49.52 -56.46
N PRO A 133 8.42 -49.68 -57.78
CA PRO A 133 8.82 -50.91 -58.48
C PRO A 133 10.33 -51.19 -58.44
N CYS A 134 11.18 -50.16 -58.51
CA CYS A 134 12.63 -50.31 -58.39
C CYS A 134 13.01 -50.74 -56.98
N SER A 135 12.44 -50.10 -55.95
CA SER A 135 12.67 -50.47 -54.55
C SER A 135 12.28 -51.92 -54.27
N PHE A 136 11.21 -52.41 -54.89
CA PHE A 136 10.81 -53.82 -54.80
C PHE A 136 11.79 -54.78 -55.50
N ARG A 137 12.45 -54.34 -56.58
CA ARG A 137 13.49 -55.08 -57.31
C ARG A 137 14.89 -54.95 -56.67
N GLY A 138 15.00 -54.26 -55.54
CA GLY A 138 16.28 -54.03 -54.86
C GLY A 138 17.11 -52.86 -55.38
N SER A 139 16.57 -52.04 -56.30
CA SER A 139 17.24 -50.82 -56.80
C SER A 139 16.62 -49.53 -56.20
N GLN A 140 17.44 -48.51 -55.93
CA GLN A 140 17.04 -47.30 -55.18
C GLN A 140 16.91 -46.05 -56.08
N GLU A 141 16.30 -46.20 -57.25
CA GLU A 141 16.08 -45.08 -58.17
C GLU A 141 15.04 -44.09 -57.62
N ASP A 142 15.22 -42.80 -57.89
CA ASP A 142 14.28 -41.75 -57.48
C ASP A 142 13.03 -41.71 -58.37
N ALA A 143 11.89 -41.39 -57.77
CA ALA A 143 10.63 -41.20 -58.49
C ALA A 143 10.63 -39.85 -59.23
N SER A 144 10.61 -39.88 -60.55
CA SER A 144 10.48 -38.68 -61.40
C SER A 144 9.02 -38.30 -61.64
N VAL A 145 8.13 -39.30 -61.64
CA VAL A 145 6.70 -39.12 -61.86
C VAL A 145 5.88 -39.84 -60.79
N TRP A 146 4.63 -39.41 -60.64
CA TRP A 146 3.64 -39.97 -59.73
C TRP A 146 2.42 -40.43 -60.50
N CYS A 147 1.99 -41.66 -60.27
CA CYS A 147 0.76 -42.21 -60.85
C CYS A 147 -0.43 -41.88 -59.93
N THR A 148 -1.41 -41.13 -60.43
CA THR A 148 -2.56 -40.66 -59.63
C THR A 148 -3.51 -41.78 -59.24
N VAL A 149 -3.52 -42.89 -59.98
CA VAL A 149 -4.38 -44.05 -59.76
C VAL A 149 -3.69 -45.10 -58.89
N CYS A 150 -2.46 -45.52 -59.23
CA CYS A 150 -1.69 -46.49 -58.42
C CYS A 150 -1.21 -45.91 -57.08
N ARG A 151 -1.12 -44.58 -56.96
CA ARG A 151 -0.55 -43.87 -55.79
C ARG A 151 0.89 -44.29 -55.49
N GLU A 152 1.69 -44.45 -56.54
CA GLU A 152 3.10 -44.82 -56.43
C GLU A 152 3.99 -43.88 -57.24
N GLY A 153 5.20 -43.64 -56.73
CA GLY A 153 6.27 -42.94 -57.43
C GLY A 153 6.98 -43.88 -58.40
N LEU A 154 7.23 -43.41 -59.63
CA LEU A 154 7.90 -44.16 -60.68
C LEU A 154 9.08 -43.35 -61.24
N CYS A 155 10.21 -44.01 -61.53
CA CYS A 155 11.26 -43.45 -62.36
C CYS A 155 10.85 -43.47 -63.84
N LEU A 156 11.58 -42.79 -64.72
CA LEU A 156 11.24 -42.69 -66.15
C LEU A 156 11.23 -44.06 -66.87
N THR A 157 12.04 -45.02 -66.43
CA THR A 157 12.05 -46.38 -67.00
C THR A 157 10.79 -47.14 -66.58
N CYS A 158 10.47 -47.18 -65.28
CA CYS A 158 9.24 -47.79 -64.76
C CYS A 158 7.97 -47.11 -65.28
N GLN A 159 8.00 -45.80 -65.52
CA GLN A 159 6.92 -45.08 -66.18
C GLN A 159 6.63 -45.66 -67.57
N LYS A 160 7.66 -45.83 -68.41
CA LYS A 160 7.49 -46.38 -69.77
C LYS A 160 6.88 -47.77 -69.73
N TYR A 161 7.31 -48.63 -68.81
CA TYR A 161 6.71 -49.95 -68.62
C TYR A 161 5.27 -49.87 -68.11
N HIS A 162 5.00 -48.99 -67.14
CA HIS A 162 3.67 -48.75 -66.60
C HIS A 162 2.69 -48.28 -67.67
N SER A 163 3.09 -47.35 -68.54
CA SER A 163 2.27 -46.89 -69.68
C SER A 163 2.21 -47.87 -70.84
N SER A 164 3.06 -48.90 -70.87
CA SER A 164 3.05 -49.92 -71.93
C SER A 164 2.10 -51.07 -71.63
N PHE A 165 1.85 -51.36 -70.35
CA PHE A 165 0.95 -52.43 -69.92
C PHE A 165 -0.52 -52.04 -70.10
N LYS A 166 -1.29 -52.82 -70.86
CA LYS A 166 -2.67 -52.50 -71.30
C LYS A 166 -3.58 -51.99 -70.17
N PRO A 167 -3.65 -52.66 -69.00
CA PRO A 167 -4.48 -52.21 -67.87
C PRO A 167 -4.07 -50.88 -67.22
N LEU A 168 -2.82 -50.43 -67.42
CA LEU A 168 -2.23 -49.29 -66.70
C LEU A 168 -2.01 -48.06 -67.60
N ARG A 169 -2.35 -48.15 -68.90
CA ARG A 169 -2.11 -47.08 -69.88
C ARG A 169 -2.96 -45.83 -69.63
N SER A 170 -4.15 -46.01 -69.07
CA SER A 170 -5.12 -44.93 -68.80
C SER A 170 -4.81 -44.15 -67.52
N HIS A 171 -3.86 -44.61 -66.70
CA HIS A 171 -3.57 -43.96 -65.44
C HIS A 171 -2.93 -42.58 -65.65
N GLY A 172 -3.42 -41.57 -64.91
CA GLY A 172 -2.86 -40.22 -64.94
C GLY A 172 -1.45 -40.17 -64.36
N ILE A 173 -0.51 -39.61 -65.11
CA ILE A 173 0.89 -39.44 -64.69
C ILE A 173 1.19 -37.96 -64.53
N VAL A 174 1.65 -37.56 -63.33
CA VAL A 174 2.04 -36.18 -63.03
C VAL A 174 3.50 -36.13 -62.58
N PRO A 175 4.23 -35.03 -62.88
CA PRO A 175 5.58 -34.85 -62.34
C PRO A 175 5.59 -34.96 -60.81
N PHE A 176 6.59 -35.66 -60.26
CA PHE A 176 6.59 -36.02 -58.85
C PHE A 176 6.52 -34.81 -57.90
N ASP A 177 7.12 -33.67 -58.29
CA ASP A 177 7.09 -32.43 -57.51
C ASP A 177 5.72 -31.76 -57.46
N LYS A 178 4.93 -31.93 -58.52
CA LYS A 178 3.59 -31.35 -58.64
C LYS A 178 2.52 -32.18 -57.94
N ARG A 179 2.84 -33.38 -57.44
CA ARG A 179 1.89 -34.28 -56.76
C ARG A 179 1.12 -33.61 -55.63
N LYS A 180 1.76 -32.71 -54.87
CA LYS A 180 1.13 -31.99 -53.74
C LYS A 180 0.05 -31.01 -54.18
N LYS A 181 0.12 -30.52 -55.41
CA LYS A 181 -0.85 -29.60 -56.01
C LYS A 181 -2.02 -30.34 -56.68
N VAL A 182 -1.94 -31.66 -56.80
CA VAL A 182 -3.04 -32.49 -57.31
C VAL A 182 -4.02 -32.75 -56.17
N PRO A 183 -5.31 -32.38 -56.33
CA PRO A 183 -6.35 -32.68 -55.35
C PRO A 183 -6.37 -34.16 -54.96
N GLN A 184 -6.35 -34.44 -53.66
CA GLN A 184 -6.44 -35.81 -53.14
C GLN A 184 -7.76 -36.51 -53.53
N ILE A 185 -8.77 -35.72 -53.88
CA ILE A 185 -10.09 -36.18 -54.35
C ILE A 185 -9.97 -37.09 -55.57
N PHE A 186 -9.00 -36.88 -56.47
CA PHE A 186 -8.82 -37.71 -57.66
C PHE A 186 -8.61 -39.20 -57.35
N GLY A 187 -8.01 -39.54 -56.20
CA GLY A 187 -7.82 -40.93 -55.79
C GLY A 187 -9.06 -41.59 -55.17
N HIS A 188 -10.12 -40.82 -54.91
CA HIS A 188 -11.40 -41.30 -54.36
C HIS A 188 -12.52 -41.31 -55.40
N VAL A 189 -12.23 -40.84 -56.63
CA VAL A 189 -13.17 -40.93 -57.75
C VAL A 189 -13.19 -42.38 -58.21
N MET A 190 -14.35 -43.03 -58.10
CA MET A 190 -14.58 -44.36 -58.65
C MET A 190 -14.73 -44.20 -60.17
N GLU A 191 -13.86 -44.83 -60.95
CA GLU A 191 -13.93 -44.82 -62.43
C GLU A 191 -14.84 -45.92 -62.98
N SER A 192 -15.37 -46.78 -62.11
CA SER A 192 -16.28 -47.86 -62.43
C SER A 192 -17.49 -47.90 -61.50
N CYS A 193 -18.59 -48.44 -62.01
CA CYS A 193 -19.84 -48.60 -61.30
C CYS A 193 -19.66 -49.61 -60.16
N SER A 194 -19.84 -49.15 -58.93
CA SER A 194 -19.76 -49.97 -57.71
C SER A 194 -20.75 -51.14 -57.64
N TYR A 195 -21.85 -51.06 -58.39
CA TYR A 195 -22.90 -52.10 -58.39
C TYR A 195 -22.69 -53.19 -59.45
N HIS A 196 -21.95 -52.87 -60.52
CA HIS A 196 -21.85 -53.75 -61.69
C HIS A 196 -20.40 -54.01 -62.12
N GLU A 197 -19.41 -53.44 -61.41
CA GLU A 197 -17.96 -53.56 -61.66
C GLU A 197 -17.58 -53.30 -63.14
N ARG A 198 -18.32 -52.38 -63.78
CA ARG A 198 -18.11 -51.97 -65.18
C ARG A 198 -17.80 -50.50 -65.26
N ASN A 199 -17.02 -50.12 -66.27
CA ASN A 199 -16.68 -48.73 -66.53
C ASN A 199 -17.95 -47.91 -66.78
N PHE A 200 -17.88 -46.63 -66.42
CA PHE A 200 -18.92 -45.68 -66.80
C PHE A 200 -18.79 -45.36 -68.28
N GLU A 201 -19.87 -45.54 -69.03
CA GLU A 201 -19.90 -45.36 -70.48
C GLU A 201 -20.92 -44.28 -70.88
N LEU A 202 -21.89 -44.00 -70.01
CA LEU A 202 -22.99 -43.08 -70.24
C LEU A 202 -23.11 -42.09 -69.07
N TYR A 203 -23.64 -40.90 -69.33
CA TYR A 203 -24.01 -39.92 -68.31
C TYR A 203 -25.51 -39.70 -68.31
N CYS A 204 -26.11 -39.64 -67.12
CA CYS A 204 -27.53 -39.36 -66.95
C CYS A 204 -27.75 -37.89 -66.52
N PRO A 205 -28.25 -37.01 -67.41
CA PRO A 205 -28.48 -35.60 -67.08
C PRO A 205 -29.51 -35.39 -65.98
N GLU A 206 -30.52 -36.25 -65.89
CA GLU A 206 -31.58 -36.15 -64.88
C GLU A 206 -31.08 -36.42 -63.46
N HIS A 207 -30.11 -37.33 -63.30
CA HIS A 207 -29.55 -37.74 -62.01
C HIS A 207 -28.18 -37.11 -61.73
N GLN A 208 -27.59 -36.45 -62.73
CA GLN A 208 -26.24 -35.86 -62.69
C GLN A 208 -25.12 -36.82 -62.29
N GLU A 209 -25.26 -38.11 -62.63
CA GLU A 209 -24.32 -39.16 -62.26
C GLU A 209 -23.86 -39.97 -63.49
N PRO A 210 -22.60 -40.47 -63.49
CA PRO A 210 -22.13 -41.39 -64.50
C PRO A 210 -22.73 -42.79 -64.31
N CYS A 211 -23.05 -43.47 -65.41
CA CYS A 211 -23.72 -44.77 -65.40
C CYS A 211 -23.06 -45.77 -66.39
N CYS A 212 -23.08 -47.06 -66.05
CA CYS A 212 -22.64 -48.11 -66.96
C CYS A 212 -23.82 -48.64 -67.79
N ILE A 213 -23.57 -49.37 -68.88
CA ILE A 213 -24.63 -49.88 -69.77
C ILE A 213 -25.63 -50.83 -69.09
N ARG A 214 -25.32 -51.36 -67.90
CA ARG A 214 -26.27 -52.15 -67.08
C ARG A 214 -27.12 -51.30 -66.14
N CYS A 215 -26.65 -50.10 -65.76
CA CYS A 215 -27.46 -49.16 -64.98
C CYS A 215 -28.62 -48.60 -65.80
N THR A 216 -28.50 -48.55 -67.14
CA THR A 216 -29.57 -48.09 -68.02
C THR A 216 -30.80 -49.01 -67.99
N THR A 217 -30.61 -50.32 -67.84
CA THR A 217 -31.72 -51.28 -67.80
C THR A 217 -32.38 -51.37 -66.42
N ASN A 218 -31.65 -51.00 -65.37
CA ASN A 218 -32.11 -51.14 -63.98
C ASN A 218 -32.58 -49.80 -63.39
N ASN A 219 -31.67 -48.83 -63.23
CA ASN A 219 -31.91 -47.61 -62.44
C ASN A 219 -32.22 -46.38 -63.31
N HIS A 220 -31.88 -46.41 -64.60
CA HIS A 220 -32.10 -45.30 -65.53
C HIS A 220 -33.00 -45.67 -66.72
N LYS A 221 -33.87 -46.68 -66.56
CA LYS A 221 -34.74 -47.21 -67.63
C LYS A 221 -35.73 -46.17 -68.15
N ASP A 222 -36.20 -45.29 -67.27
CA ASP A 222 -37.17 -44.25 -67.58
C ASP A 222 -36.53 -42.88 -67.85
N CYS A 223 -35.20 -42.77 -67.70
CA CYS A 223 -34.46 -41.52 -67.91
C CYS A 223 -34.30 -41.22 -69.40
N LYS A 224 -34.56 -39.97 -69.80
CA LYS A 224 -34.42 -39.55 -71.20
C LYS A 224 -33.10 -38.82 -71.43
N GLY A 225 -32.49 -39.06 -72.60
CA GLY A 225 -31.29 -38.32 -73.02
C GLY A 225 -30.00 -38.77 -72.34
N LEU A 226 -29.85 -40.08 -72.09
CA LEU A 226 -28.54 -40.65 -71.75
C LEU A 226 -27.56 -40.36 -72.90
N CYS A 227 -26.45 -39.73 -72.58
CA CYS A 227 -25.40 -39.40 -73.54
C CYS A 227 -24.13 -40.22 -73.25
N PRO A 228 -23.34 -40.56 -74.28
CA PRO A 228 -21.99 -41.07 -74.09
C PRO A 228 -21.21 -40.19 -73.13
N ILE A 229 -20.56 -40.81 -72.14
CA ILE A 229 -19.79 -40.05 -71.14
C ILE A 229 -18.64 -39.28 -71.80
N ASP A 230 -18.10 -39.81 -72.91
CA ASP A 230 -17.07 -39.16 -73.71
C ASP A 230 -17.55 -37.82 -74.29
N ASP A 231 -18.80 -37.73 -74.73
CA ASP A 231 -19.41 -36.49 -75.23
C ASP A 231 -19.58 -35.44 -74.13
N VAL A 232 -19.75 -35.87 -72.87
CA VAL A 232 -19.84 -34.99 -71.70
C VAL A 232 -18.46 -34.57 -71.23
N ILE A 233 -17.47 -35.46 -71.34
CA ILE A 233 -16.07 -35.22 -70.94
C ILE A 233 -15.35 -34.32 -71.95
N GLU A 234 -15.71 -34.41 -73.25
CA GLU A 234 -15.27 -33.45 -74.26
C GLU A 234 -15.70 -32.04 -73.86
N ASN A 235 -14.69 -31.24 -73.47
CA ASN A 235 -14.80 -29.85 -73.02
C ASN A 235 -15.08 -29.60 -71.53
N VAL A 236 -15.03 -30.58 -70.62
CA VAL A 236 -15.07 -30.28 -69.15
C VAL A 236 -13.86 -29.46 -68.71
N LYS A 237 -12.67 -29.81 -69.22
CA LYS A 237 -11.41 -29.08 -68.96
C LYS A 237 -11.42 -27.64 -69.49
N SER A 238 -12.24 -27.37 -70.50
CA SER A 238 -12.43 -26.06 -71.14
C SER A 238 -13.77 -25.42 -70.74
N SER A 239 -14.46 -25.99 -69.75
CA SER A 239 -15.82 -25.58 -69.42
C SER A 239 -15.82 -24.19 -68.81
N VAL A 240 -16.85 -23.41 -69.17
CA VAL A 240 -17.09 -22.09 -68.58
C VAL A 240 -17.19 -22.17 -67.05
N ALA A 241 -17.58 -23.33 -66.50
CA ALA A 241 -17.67 -23.55 -65.06
C ALA A 241 -16.28 -23.54 -64.37
N ILE A 242 -15.29 -24.22 -64.92
CA ILE A 242 -13.92 -24.22 -64.36
C ILE A 242 -13.30 -22.82 -64.50
N ASN A 243 -13.46 -22.18 -65.66
CA ASN A 243 -12.94 -20.82 -65.89
C ASN A 243 -13.58 -19.79 -64.94
N ARG A 244 -14.89 -19.86 -64.68
CA ARG A 244 -15.56 -18.99 -63.70
C ARG A 244 -15.04 -19.18 -62.28
N ILE A 245 -14.74 -20.42 -61.90
CA ILE A 245 -14.16 -20.73 -60.59
C ILE A 245 -12.73 -20.18 -60.51
N ASP A 246 -11.94 -20.34 -61.56
CA ASP A 246 -10.57 -19.81 -61.66
C ASP A 246 -10.53 -18.27 -61.62
N ASP A 247 -11.43 -17.61 -62.35
CA ASP A 247 -11.63 -16.15 -62.30
C ASP A 247 -12.04 -15.70 -60.89
N GLY A 248 -12.93 -16.45 -60.24
CA GLY A 248 -13.34 -16.20 -58.87
C GLY A 248 -12.18 -16.29 -57.87
N PHE A 249 -11.31 -17.30 -58.01
CA PHE A 249 -10.10 -17.44 -57.20
C PHE A 249 -9.07 -16.35 -57.53
N SER A 250 -8.89 -15.99 -58.79
CA SER A 250 -8.01 -14.90 -59.22
C SER A 250 -8.44 -13.56 -58.60
N GLY A 251 -9.74 -13.28 -58.58
CA GLY A 251 -10.29 -12.10 -57.90
C GLY A 251 -10.11 -12.11 -56.38
N LEU A 252 -10.15 -13.29 -55.75
CA LEU A 252 -9.85 -13.43 -54.32
C LEU A 252 -8.35 -13.20 -54.02
N ILE A 253 -7.46 -13.74 -54.86
CA ILE A 253 -6.01 -13.54 -54.75
C ILE A 253 -5.69 -12.05 -54.80
N PHE A 254 -6.19 -11.33 -55.81
CA PHE A 254 -5.97 -9.89 -55.96
C PHE A 254 -6.46 -9.08 -54.74
N LYS A 255 -7.64 -9.42 -54.19
CA LYS A 255 -8.15 -8.78 -52.97
C LYS A 255 -7.25 -9.03 -51.77
N ILE A 256 -6.75 -10.25 -51.61
CA ILE A 256 -5.86 -10.62 -50.50
C ILE A 256 -4.52 -9.88 -50.64
N GLU A 257 -3.95 -9.82 -51.84
CA GLU A 257 -2.71 -9.10 -52.12
C GLU A 257 -2.84 -7.61 -51.75
N LYS A 258 -3.90 -6.93 -52.20
CA LYS A 258 -4.16 -5.54 -51.81
C LYS A 258 -4.33 -5.35 -50.30
N ILE A 259 -4.95 -6.31 -49.61
CA ILE A 259 -5.08 -6.24 -48.15
C ILE A 259 -3.71 -6.37 -47.49
N ILE A 260 -2.85 -7.27 -47.99
CA ILE A 260 -1.49 -7.45 -47.48
C ILE A 260 -0.69 -6.15 -47.67
N GLU A 261 -0.67 -5.58 -48.87
CA GLU A 261 0.03 -4.32 -49.16
C GLU A 261 -0.41 -3.19 -48.21
N ASN A 262 -1.72 -2.98 -48.05
CA ASN A 262 -2.26 -1.97 -47.14
C ASN A 262 -1.86 -2.20 -45.68
N LYS A 263 -1.81 -3.47 -45.25
CA LYS A 263 -1.40 -3.83 -43.89
C LYS A 263 0.09 -3.66 -43.67
N GLU A 264 0.92 -3.97 -44.66
CA GLU A 264 2.36 -3.72 -44.61
C GLU A 264 2.67 -2.22 -44.54
N GLU A 265 1.98 -1.40 -45.34
CA GLU A 265 2.16 0.05 -45.31
C GLU A 265 1.68 0.65 -43.99
N SER A 266 0.52 0.23 -43.50
CA SER A 266 0.03 0.64 -42.17
C SER A 266 1.02 0.28 -41.05
N LYS A 267 1.68 -0.88 -41.15
CA LYS A 267 2.71 -1.32 -40.20
C LYS A 267 3.95 -0.43 -40.26
N ARG A 268 4.37 0.00 -41.45
CA ARG A 268 5.51 0.94 -41.62
C ARG A 268 5.21 2.30 -41.01
N ILE A 269 4.07 2.89 -41.35
CA ILE A 269 3.64 4.21 -40.83
C ILE A 269 3.55 4.19 -39.30
N THR A 270 2.95 3.14 -38.74
CA THR A 270 2.85 3.01 -37.27
C THR A 270 4.21 2.84 -36.61
N ALA A 271 5.14 2.10 -37.21
CA ALA A 271 6.51 1.97 -36.70
C ALA A 271 7.27 3.31 -36.72
N ASP A 272 7.17 4.08 -37.81
CA ASP A 272 7.81 5.40 -37.93
C ASP A 272 7.24 6.40 -36.91
N ARG A 273 5.91 6.39 -36.70
CA ARG A 273 5.27 7.23 -35.69
C ARG A 273 5.71 6.87 -34.27
N ILE A 274 5.85 5.58 -33.97
CA ILE A 274 6.38 5.12 -32.67
C ILE A 274 7.81 5.63 -32.46
N GLN A 275 8.66 5.61 -33.49
CA GLN A 275 10.02 6.14 -33.37
C GLN A 275 10.04 7.65 -33.13
N LYS A 276 9.20 8.41 -33.83
CA LYS A 276 9.07 9.87 -33.61
C LYS A 276 8.60 10.21 -32.19
N ILE A 277 7.56 9.53 -31.69
CA ILE A 277 7.06 9.72 -30.32
C ILE A 277 8.15 9.37 -29.30
N LYS A 278 8.90 8.29 -29.52
CA LYS A 278 10.02 7.94 -28.63
C LYS A 278 11.07 9.05 -28.59
N LYS A 279 11.39 9.66 -29.74
CA LYS A 279 12.34 10.77 -29.82
C LYS A 279 11.84 12.02 -29.10
N GLU A 280 10.57 12.39 -29.29
CA GLU A 280 9.96 13.52 -28.59
C GLU A 280 9.99 13.33 -27.06
N ILE A 281 9.72 12.11 -26.58
CA ILE A 281 9.82 11.78 -25.14
C ILE A 281 11.26 11.91 -24.64
N THR A 282 12.25 11.45 -25.40
CA THR A 282 13.66 11.59 -25.00
C THR A 282 14.14 13.04 -25.00
N ASP A 283 13.69 13.86 -25.95
CA ASP A 283 14.05 15.27 -26.02
C ASP A 283 13.41 16.06 -24.86
N MET A 284 12.15 15.77 -24.53
CA MET A 284 11.49 16.32 -23.33
C MET A 284 12.23 15.92 -22.05
N LYS A 285 12.61 14.65 -21.92
CA LYS A 285 13.39 14.16 -20.77
C LYS A 285 14.68 14.97 -20.61
N LYS A 286 15.44 15.14 -21.70
CA LYS A 286 16.71 15.87 -21.67
C LYS A 286 16.54 17.33 -21.25
N SER A 287 15.51 18.00 -21.78
CA SER A 287 15.21 19.40 -21.40
C SER A 287 14.83 19.54 -19.93
N ILE A 288 14.15 18.56 -19.34
CA ILE A 288 13.81 18.54 -17.91
C ILE A 288 15.07 18.30 -17.06
N GLU A 289 15.92 17.35 -17.44
CA GLU A 289 17.20 17.06 -16.75
C GLU A 289 18.08 18.32 -16.70
N GLU A 290 18.28 19.00 -17.83
CA GLU A 290 19.08 20.23 -17.89
C GLU A 290 18.52 21.35 -16.99
N LYS A 291 17.19 21.47 -16.89
CA LYS A 291 16.57 22.49 -16.03
C LYS A 291 16.70 22.15 -14.54
N ILE A 292 16.58 20.88 -14.18
CA ILE A 292 16.78 20.40 -12.81
C ILE A 292 18.22 20.64 -12.37
N ASP A 293 19.19 20.29 -13.21
CA ASP A 293 20.62 20.49 -12.91
C ASP A 293 20.94 21.97 -12.67
N LEU A 294 20.34 22.87 -13.45
CA LEU A 294 20.52 24.31 -13.28
C LEU A 294 19.91 24.84 -11.96
N LEU A 295 18.74 24.34 -11.57
CA LEU A 295 18.11 24.70 -10.28
C LEU A 295 18.91 24.17 -9.10
N ILE A 296 19.40 22.93 -9.18
CA ILE A 296 20.28 22.33 -8.16
C ILE A 296 21.53 23.20 -7.99
N LYS A 297 22.17 23.59 -9.10
CA LYS A 297 23.37 24.43 -9.05
C LYS A 297 23.10 25.77 -8.38
N GLN A 298 22.00 26.44 -8.73
CA GLN A 298 21.60 27.70 -8.10
C GLN A 298 21.37 27.57 -6.59
N GLN A 299 20.79 26.46 -6.15
CA GLN A 299 20.57 26.21 -4.72
C GLN A 299 21.88 25.93 -3.98
N PHE A 300 22.80 25.15 -4.55
CA PHE A 300 24.13 24.94 -3.96
C PHE A 300 24.92 26.25 -3.83
N ASP A 301 24.91 27.09 -4.87
CA ASP A 301 25.58 28.40 -4.83
C ASP A 301 25.02 29.30 -3.71
N ASN A 302 23.71 29.20 -3.41
CA ASN A 302 23.08 29.94 -2.31
C ASN A 302 23.49 29.41 -0.93
N ILE A 303 23.57 28.08 -0.76
CA ILE A 303 24.05 27.46 0.49
C ILE A 303 25.48 27.91 0.78
N ASP A 304 26.35 27.89 -0.22
CA ASP A 304 27.75 28.27 -0.06
C ASP A 304 27.91 29.74 0.35
N ARG A 305 27.10 30.64 -0.25
CA ARG A 305 27.05 32.05 0.18
C ARG A 305 26.56 32.21 1.62
N MET A 306 25.48 31.54 2.01
CA MET A 306 24.96 31.62 3.38
C MET A 306 25.96 31.08 4.40
N ASN A 307 26.65 29.98 4.09
CA ASN A 307 27.65 29.38 4.95
C ASN A 307 28.90 30.28 5.10
N THR A 308 29.37 30.87 4.01
CA THR A 308 30.51 31.81 4.07
C THR A 308 30.21 33.05 4.90
N GLU A 309 29.01 33.62 4.76
CA GLU A 309 28.59 34.77 5.55
C GLU A 309 28.44 34.44 7.03
N TYR A 310 27.79 33.31 7.36
CA TYR A 310 27.65 32.83 8.74
C TYR A 310 29.01 32.58 9.41
N ASN A 311 29.92 31.85 8.74
CA ASN A 311 31.25 31.58 9.27
C ASN A 311 32.05 32.87 9.53
N ARG A 312 31.91 33.88 8.66
CA ARG A 312 32.53 35.19 8.88
C ARG A 312 32.02 35.83 10.17
N THR A 313 30.70 35.96 10.33
CA THR A 313 30.10 36.60 11.53
C THR A 313 30.41 35.85 12.81
N THR A 314 30.35 34.51 12.78
CA THR A 314 30.67 33.67 13.95
C THR A 314 32.15 33.79 14.32
N SER A 315 33.05 33.85 13.34
CA SER A 315 34.48 34.04 13.61
C SER A 315 34.81 35.39 14.24
N GLU A 316 34.09 36.45 13.86
CA GLU A 316 34.22 37.79 14.45
C GLU A 316 33.70 37.82 15.89
N GLY A 317 32.56 37.16 16.16
CA GLY A 317 32.01 37.00 17.51
C GLY A 317 32.94 36.23 18.44
N ILE A 318 33.50 35.11 17.98
CA ILE A 318 34.47 34.31 18.76
C ILE A 318 35.71 35.13 19.10
N LYS A 319 36.23 35.96 18.18
CA LYS A 319 37.38 36.83 18.46
C LYS A 319 37.10 37.82 19.59
N LYS A 320 35.92 38.46 19.60
CA LYS A 320 35.50 39.37 20.67
C LYS A 320 35.42 38.66 22.03
N LEU A 321 34.82 37.46 22.08
CA LEU A 321 34.72 36.67 23.30
C LEU A 321 36.08 36.21 23.83
N LYS A 322 37.01 35.86 22.94
CA LYS A 322 38.38 35.49 23.33
C LYS A 322 39.15 36.64 23.97
N ALA A 323 39.08 37.84 23.38
CA ALA A 323 39.70 39.03 23.98
C ALA A 323 39.11 39.32 25.38
N LYS A 324 37.79 39.17 25.51
CA LYS A 324 37.11 39.38 26.80
C LYS A 324 37.47 38.34 27.86
N LEU A 325 37.69 37.10 27.44
CA LEU A 325 38.16 36.03 28.32
C LEU A 325 39.54 36.35 28.89
N GLU A 326 40.44 36.91 28.07
CA GLU A 326 41.77 37.34 28.49
C GLU A 326 41.66 38.48 29.52
N ASP A 327 40.86 39.51 29.27
CA ASP A 327 40.60 40.60 30.23
C ASP A 327 40.12 40.09 31.61
N VAL A 328 39.18 39.15 31.62
CA VAL A 328 38.61 38.59 32.87
C VAL A 328 39.64 37.72 33.60
N GLN A 329 40.49 37.01 32.87
CA GLN A 329 41.59 36.24 33.45
C GLN A 329 42.62 37.16 34.11
N ASP A 330 42.97 38.29 33.49
CA ASP A 330 43.88 39.29 34.05
C ASP A 330 43.31 39.95 35.32
N ILE A 331 42.00 40.26 35.33
CA ILE A 331 41.33 40.76 36.54
C ILE A 331 41.38 39.70 37.65
N LYS A 332 41.14 38.43 37.31
CA LYS A 332 41.19 37.34 38.29
C LYS A 332 42.59 37.16 38.89
N THR A 333 43.65 37.20 38.08
CA THR A 333 45.03 37.09 38.57
C THR A 333 45.41 38.29 39.43
N SER A 334 44.97 39.50 39.08
CA SER A 334 45.14 40.70 39.91
C SER A 334 44.46 40.58 41.29
N ILE A 335 43.24 40.02 41.34
CA ILE A 335 42.55 39.71 42.60
C ILE A 335 43.36 38.70 43.43
N GLN A 336 43.84 37.62 42.81
CA GLN A 336 44.63 36.60 43.49
C GLN A 336 45.92 37.18 44.10
N GLN A 337 46.66 37.98 43.32
CA GLN A 337 47.87 38.67 43.79
C GLN A 337 47.56 39.64 44.95
N SER A 338 46.45 40.37 44.85
CA SER A 338 46.01 41.29 45.91
C SER A 338 45.68 40.54 47.20
N THR A 339 45.08 39.34 47.12
CA THR A 339 44.82 38.50 48.29
C THR A 339 46.06 37.83 48.88
N GLU A 340 47.11 37.61 48.08
CA GLU A 340 48.33 36.93 48.51
C GLU A 340 49.37 37.88 49.13
N TYR A 341 49.48 39.10 48.59
CA TYR A 341 50.50 40.08 49.00
C TYR A 341 49.94 41.34 49.67
N GLY A 342 48.62 41.57 49.60
CA GLY A 342 47.98 42.74 50.19
C GLY A 342 47.80 42.63 51.70
N THR A 343 47.82 43.77 52.40
CA THR A 343 47.44 43.81 53.83
C THR A 343 45.94 43.54 54.00
N ASN A 344 45.53 43.00 55.15
CA ASN A 344 44.12 42.69 55.43
C ASN A 344 43.17 43.90 55.20
N LEU A 345 43.64 45.12 55.46
CA LEU A 345 42.87 46.35 55.24
C LEU A 345 42.77 46.69 53.74
N GLN A 346 43.85 46.53 52.97
CA GLN A 346 43.83 46.75 51.52
C GLN A 346 42.92 45.74 50.83
N VAL A 347 43.01 44.46 51.19
CA VAL A 347 42.11 43.42 50.67
C VAL A 347 40.65 43.75 51.00
N PHE A 348 40.38 44.20 52.23
CA PHE A 348 39.01 44.56 52.64
C PHE A 348 38.43 45.75 51.84
N LEU A 349 39.23 46.79 51.60
CA LEU A 349 38.79 47.96 50.83
C LEU A 349 38.61 47.64 49.34
N SER A 350 39.51 46.84 48.76
CA SER A 350 39.46 46.45 47.34
C SER A 350 38.34 45.45 47.01
N LEU A 351 37.77 44.72 48.00
CA LEU A 351 36.68 43.77 47.78
C LEU A 351 35.47 44.41 47.09
N SER A 352 35.04 45.59 47.54
CA SER A 352 33.89 46.30 46.97
C SER A 352 34.14 46.76 45.53
N GLU A 353 35.38 47.09 45.21
CA GLU A 353 35.79 47.50 43.86
C GLU A 353 35.81 46.29 42.90
N PHE A 354 36.28 45.14 43.37
CA PHE A 354 36.25 43.88 42.61
C PHE A 354 34.82 43.36 42.39
N GLU A 355 33.93 43.46 43.37
CA GLU A 355 32.50 43.14 43.21
C GLU A 355 31.85 44.04 42.14
N GLY A 356 32.20 45.33 42.12
CA GLY A 356 31.73 46.27 41.09
C GLY A 356 32.24 45.95 39.68
N ILE A 357 33.50 45.50 39.56
CA ILE A 357 34.06 45.06 38.27
C ILE A 357 33.37 43.78 37.79
N LEU A 358 33.13 42.80 38.68
CA LEU A 358 32.45 41.55 38.35
C LEU A 358 31.04 41.81 37.80
N SER A 359 30.26 42.64 38.48
CA SER A 359 28.90 43.00 38.04
C SER A 359 28.88 43.66 36.65
N LYS A 360 29.88 44.49 36.32
CA LYS A 360 30.02 45.09 34.97
C LYS A 360 30.32 44.06 33.88
N GLN A 361 31.07 43.00 34.18
CA GLN A 361 31.34 41.93 33.20
C GLN A 361 30.12 41.02 33.00
N GLU A 362 29.38 40.71 34.07
CA GLU A 362 28.15 39.92 34.02
C GLU A 362 27.03 40.62 33.23
N THR A 363 26.86 41.93 33.42
CA THR A 363 25.89 42.74 32.69
C THR A 363 26.20 42.80 31.20
N PHE A 364 27.47 43.02 30.81
CA PHE A 364 27.89 43.00 29.40
C PHE A 364 27.60 41.65 28.70
N LEU A 365 27.89 40.53 29.37
CA LEU A 365 27.62 39.19 28.83
C LEU A 365 26.11 38.94 28.70
N SER A 366 25.32 39.36 29.69
CA SER A 366 23.86 39.22 29.67
C SER A 366 23.24 40.00 28.52
N GLU A 367 23.64 41.26 28.31
CA GLU A 367 23.14 42.08 27.20
C GLU A 367 23.52 41.51 25.82
N SER A 368 24.70 40.91 25.69
CA SER A 368 25.17 40.34 24.42
C SER A 368 24.46 39.02 24.10
N ILE A 369 24.10 38.23 25.12
CA ILE A 369 23.26 37.02 24.98
C ILE A 369 21.82 37.42 24.63
N GLU A 370 21.23 38.42 25.27
CA GLU A 370 19.87 38.90 24.97
C GLU A 370 19.71 39.46 23.55
N LYS A 371 20.77 40.08 23.01
CA LYS A 371 20.79 40.57 21.63
C LYS A 371 20.94 39.46 20.58
N GLY A 372 21.13 38.21 20.99
CA GLY A 372 21.31 37.06 20.10
C GLY A 372 22.59 37.12 19.27
N GLU A 373 23.61 37.87 19.71
CA GLU A 373 24.88 38.03 18.97
C GLU A 373 25.66 36.70 18.87
N PHE A 374 25.32 35.72 19.71
CA PHE A 374 26.01 34.43 19.82
C PHE A 374 25.10 33.22 19.58
N ASP A 375 23.92 33.43 19.00
CA ASP A 375 22.94 32.37 18.75
C ASP A 375 23.50 31.28 17.82
N ASN A 376 23.19 30.02 18.16
CA ASN A 376 23.58 28.87 17.34
C ASN A 376 22.69 28.81 16.10
N ALA A 377 23.26 28.69 14.90
CA ALA A 377 22.47 28.53 13.69
C ALA A 377 22.47 27.09 13.17
N ASP A 378 21.29 26.62 12.79
CA ASP A 378 21.07 25.36 12.07
C ASP A 378 20.57 25.65 10.63
N LEU A 379 21.10 24.89 9.67
CA LEU A 379 20.60 24.88 8.29
C LEU A 379 19.47 23.87 8.17
N ILE A 380 18.27 24.34 7.85
CA ILE A 380 17.09 23.49 7.69
C ILE A 380 16.78 23.35 6.20
N PHE A 381 16.77 22.10 5.73
CA PHE A 381 16.30 21.75 4.40
C PHE A 381 14.83 21.36 4.45
N SER A 382 14.01 21.97 3.60
CA SER A 382 12.62 21.59 3.42
C SER A 382 12.28 21.47 1.94
N GLU A 383 11.55 20.41 1.59
CA GLU A 383 11.02 20.21 0.24
C GLU A 383 9.86 21.18 0.01
N THR A 384 9.89 21.92 -1.10
CA THR A 384 8.77 22.78 -1.49
C THR A 384 7.58 21.94 -1.93
N GLU A 385 6.36 22.42 -1.71
CA GLU A 385 5.13 21.75 -2.22
C GLU A 385 5.16 21.57 -3.75
N ASP A 386 5.86 22.45 -4.46
CA ASP A 386 6.10 22.39 -5.90
C ASP A 386 6.86 21.11 -6.32
N PHE A 387 7.76 20.61 -5.49
CA PHE A 387 8.50 19.37 -5.77
C PHE A 387 7.62 18.11 -5.62
N LYS A 388 6.57 18.17 -4.78
CA LYS A 388 5.62 17.07 -4.60
C LYS A 388 4.65 16.94 -5.78
N ASN A 389 4.47 18.01 -6.55
CA ASN A 389 3.62 18.06 -7.75
C ASN A 389 4.48 18.38 -8.98
N ILE A 390 5.16 17.38 -9.52
CA ILE A 390 5.94 17.46 -10.76
C ILE A 390 4.99 17.77 -11.94
N MET A 391 4.64 19.05 -12.13
CA MET A 391 4.14 19.66 -13.37
C MET A 391 4.15 21.21 -13.35
N SER A 392 4.57 21.89 -12.28
CA SER A 392 4.65 23.36 -12.23
C SER A 392 5.84 23.81 -11.38
N VAL A 393 7.03 23.84 -11.98
CA VAL A 393 8.28 24.16 -11.29
C VAL A 393 8.42 25.68 -11.13
N GLY A 394 8.05 26.20 -9.96
CA GLY A 394 8.39 27.54 -9.48
C GLY A 394 9.57 27.52 -8.50
N GLY A 395 9.64 26.51 -7.63
CA GLY A 395 10.75 26.30 -6.68
C GLY A 395 11.22 24.84 -6.60
N PHE A 396 12.50 24.64 -6.23
CA PHE A 396 13.12 23.32 -6.07
C PHE A 396 13.10 22.86 -4.61
N CYS A 397 13.64 23.68 -3.70
CA CYS A 397 13.63 23.46 -2.25
C CYS A 397 13.72 24.80 -1.52
N ASN A 398 13.32 24.80 -0.25
CA ASN A 398 13.48 25.94 0.64
C ASN A 398 14.57 25.61 1.67
N ILE A 399 15.58 26.48 1.72
CA ILE A 399 16.70 26.37 2.64
C ILE A 399 16.69 27.62 3.51
N GLU A 400 16.51 27.42 4.81
CA GLU A 400 16.45 28.51 5.78
C GLU A 400 17.49 28.31 6.87
N LEU A 401 18.16 29.40 7.25
CA LEU A 401 19.11 29.42 8.35
C LEU A 401 18.35 29.82 9.62
N ARG A 402 18.11 28.85 10.50
CA ARG A 402 17.37 29.07 11.74
C ARG A 402 18.35 29.34 12.86
N LYS A 403 18.33 30.56 13.39
CA LYS A 403 19.07 30.93 14.60
C LYS A 403 18.28 30.48 15.83
N GLN A 404 18.95 29.83 16.76
CA GLN A 404 18.42 29.43 18.06
C GLN A 404 19.17 30.17 19.17
N PRO A 405 18.44 30.67 20.19
CA PRO A 405 19.05 31.43 21.28
C PRO A 405 20.11 30.61 22.01
N LEU A 406 21.26 31.23 22.28
CA LEU A 406 22.33 30.60 23.05
C LEU A 406 21.87 30.37 24.50
N ASP A 407 21.66 29.11 24.89
CA ASP A 407 21.13 28.75 26.22
C ASP A 407 22.25 28.69 27.29
N VAL A 408 22.80 29.85 27.66
CA VAL A 408 23.79 30.01 28.73
C VAL A 408 23.16 30.72 29.93
N LYS A 409 22.96 29.98 31.04
CA LYS A 409 22.51 30.56 32.31
C LYS A 409 23.69 31.21 33.05
N LEU A 410 23.78 32.54 33.03
CA LEU A 410 24.71 33.29 33.88
C LEU A 410 24.20 33.24 35.32
N GLN A 411 24.87 32.48 36.20
CA GLN A 411 24.62 32.54 37.63
C GLN A 411 25.43 33.68 38.24
N SER A 412 24.78 34.73 38.72
CA SER A 412 25.42 35.73 39.57
C SER A 412 25.74 35.08 40.92
N SER A 413 26.99 34.70 41.16
CA SER A 413 27.45 34.25 42.47
C SER A 413 27.82 35.45 43.35
N GLY A 414 26.84 36.30 43.62
CA GLY A 414 26.95 37.38 44.62
C GLY A 414 26.46 36.91 45.98
N GLN A 415 27.25 36.08 46.69
CA GLN A 415 27.04 35.89 48.12
C GLN A 415 27.85 36.94 48.86
N SER A 416 27.16 37.95 49.42
CA SER A 416 27.71 38.86 50.42
C SER A 416 28.37 38.04 51.54
N ALA A 417 29.67 38.26 51.75
CA ALA A 417 30.52 37.41 52.58
C ALA A 417 29.99 37.24 54.01
N LYS A 418 29.61 36.00 54.37
CA LYS A 418 29.61 35.51 55.76
C LYS A 418 30.55 34.33 55.87
N VAL A 419 31.43 34.41 56.85
CA VAL A 419 32.58 33.54 57.11
C VAL A 419 32.14 32.23 57.79
N GLN A 420 32.46 31.06 57.20
CA GLN A 420 33.28 29.94 57.74
C GLN A 420 32.91 28.50 57.27
N THR A 421 33.98 27.80 56.83
CA THR A 421 34.34 26.36 56.80
C THR A 421 33.67 25.34 55.85
N ASN A 422 34.53 24.67 55.07
CA ASN A 422 34.35 23.60 54.07
C ASN A 422 34.53 22.18 54.69
N PRO A 423 34.24 21.02 54.01
CA PRO A 423 34.21 20.84 52.55
C PRO A 423 33.07 19.99 51.90
N THR A 424 32.84 20.32 50.63
CA THR A 424 32.45 19.50 49.45
C THR A 424 31.15 18.69 49.43
N LYS A 425 30.21 19.15 48.58
CA LYS A 425 29.42 18.32 47.65
C LYS A 425 28.95 19.17 46.46
N LYS A 426 29.15 18.66 45.24
CA LYS A 426 28.61 19.24 44.00
C LYS A 426 27.10 19.45 44.16
N ALA A 427 26.62 20.63 43.76
CA ALA A 427 25.24 21.06 43.94
C ALA A 427 24.27 20.02 43.32
N THR A 428 23.53 19.37 44.21
CA THR A 428 22.37 18.54 43.89
C THR A 428 21.18 19.47 43.69
N GLY A 429 20.35 19.21 42.67
CA GLY A 429 19.07 19.91 42.52
C GLY A 429 18.31 19.84 43.83
N ASN A 430 17.88 21.01 44.35
CA ASN A 430 17.22 21.08 45.65
C ASN A 430 15.77 20.60 45.52
N ILE A 431 15.57 19.28 45.51
CA ILE A 431 14.23 18.67 45.45
C ILE A 431 13.36 19.01 46.67
N ASP A 432 13.94 19.56 47.74
CA ASP A 432 13.26 19.85 49.00
C ASP A 432 12.34 21.08 48.88
N THR A 433 12.64 22.01 47.96
CA THR A 433 11.83 23.23 47.76
C THR A 433 10.66 23.05 46.80
N ILE A 434 10.68 22.00 45.98
CA ILE A 434 9.67 21.80 44.92
C ILE A 434 8.29 21.58 45.55
N GLN A 435 7.29 22.34 45.13
CA GLN A 435 5.91 22.10 45.53
C GLN A 435 5.04 21.81 44.31
N ILE A 436 3.98 21.02 44.50
CA ILE A 436 3.01 20.77 43.44
C ILE A 436 1.63 21.21 43.90
N ILE A 437 0.94 21.96 43.05
CA ILE A 437 -0.41 22.48 43.32
C ILE A 437 -1.37 21.93 42.29
N LYS A 438 -2.46 21.29 42.76
CA LYS A 438 -3.54 20.81 41.89
C LYS A 438 -4.14 21.97 41.10
N SER A 439 -4.11 21.87 39.77
CA SER A 439 -4.57 22.92 38.85
C SER A 439 -5.92 22.59 38.21
N LYS A 440 -6.04 21.41 37.59
CA LYS A 440 -7.27 20.94 36.92
C LYS A 440 -7.48 19.45 37.13
N GLU A 441 -8.72 19.00 36.94
CA GLU A 441 -9.07 17.58 36.97
C GLU A 441 -9.89 17.23 35.72
N VAL A 442 -9.47 16.19 35.02
CA VAL A 442 -10.15 15.61 33.86
C VAL A 442 -10.96 14.42 34.36
N SER A 443 -12.25 14.37 34.05
CA SER A 443 -13.11 13.23 34.36
C SER A 443 -13.45 12.45 33.10
N PHE A 444 -13.25 11.13 33.13
CA PHE A 444 -13.59 10.22 32.04
C PHE A 444 -15.02 9.67 32.20
N ARG A 445 -15.72 9.51 31.08
CA ARG A 445 -17.14 9.10 31.06
C ARG A 445 -17.38 7.64 31.47
N SER A 446 -16.34 6.82 31.44
CA SER A 446 -16.42 5.39 31.73
C SER A 446 -15.12 4.91 32.39
N PRO A 447 -15.15 3.74 33.08
CA PRO A 447 -13.94 3.05 33.51
C PRO A 447 -12.90 2.97 32.40
N CYS A 448 -11.71 3.51 32.64
CA CYS A 448 -10.62 3.52 31.66
C CYS A 448 -9.28 3.23 32.32
N LEU A 449 -8.36 2.61 31.59
CA LEU A 449 -7.01 2.35 32.07
C LEU A 449 -6.03 3.27 31.37
N ILE A 450 -5.84 4.47 31.91
CA ILE A 450 -4.95 5.47 31.31
C ILE A 450 -3.49 5.14 31.66
N THR A 451 -2.67 4.87 30.64
CA THR A 451 -1.26 4.47 30.82
C THR A 451 -0.26 5.39 30.13
N GLY A 452 -0.73 6.43 29.45
CA GLY A 452 0.06 7.40 28.69
C GLY A 452 -0.73 8.71 28.56
N CYS A 453 -0.02 9.84 28.57
CA CYS A 453 -0.62 11.16 28.42
C CYS A 453 0.36 12.14 27.77
N VAL A 454 -0.13 12.97 26.85
CA VAL A 454 0.61 14.11 26.31
C VAL A 454 -0.29 15.33 26.20
N ILE A 455 0.28 16.52 26.37
CA ILE A 455 -0.39 17.81 26.09
C ILE A 455 0.13 18.32 24.75
N LEU A 456 -0.77 18.50 23.79
CA LEU A 456 -0.45 19.02 22.45
C LEU A 456 -0.16 20.52 22.50
N GLN A 457 0.44 21.07 21.43
CA GLN A 457 0.75 22.51 21.37
C GLN A 457 -0.51 23.40 21.47
N ASN A 458 -1.65 22.91 20.96
CA ASN A 458 -2.95 23.58 21.05
C ASN A 458 -3.64 23.42 22.43
N ASP A 459 -2.91 22.96 23.44
CA ASP A 459 -3.37 22.72 24.81
C ASP A 459 -4.42 21.60 24.97
N SER A 460 -4.70 20.84 23.91
CA SER A 460 -5.52 19.63 24.01
C SER A 460 -4.73 18.52 24.69
N ILE A 461 -5.41 17.65 25.43
CA ILE A 461 -4.81 16.58 26.20
C ILE A 461 -5.21 15.25 25.56
N LEU A 462 -4.21 14.43 25.24
CA LEU A 462 -4.40 13.12 24.63
C LEU A 462 -3.99 12.03 25.61
N PHE A 463 -4.89 11.08 25.85
CA PHE A 463 -4.68 9.96 26.77
C PHE A 463 -4.72 8.62 26.04
N SER A 464 -3.83 7.68 26.41
CA SER A 464 -3.92 6.29 25.95
C SER A 464 -4.78 5.49 26.90
N ASN A 465 -5.90 4.95 26.39
CA ASN A 465 -6.74 4.05 27.16
C ASN A 465 -6.39 2.60 26.84
N ASN A 466 -5.63 1.97 27.72
CA ASN A 466 -5.22 0.58 27.66
C ASN A 466 -6.28 -0.38 28.24
N ASP A 467 -7.57 -0.14 28.00
CA ASP A 467 -8.62 -1.06 28.43
C ASP A 467 -8.70 -2.27 27.48
N ILE A 468 -8.99 -3.45 28.04
CA ILE A 468 -9.22 -4.70 27.29
C ILE A 468 -10.44 -4.54 26.37
N LYS A 469 -11.43 -3.73 26.76
CA LYS A 469 -12.70 -3.56 26.03
C LYS A 469 -12.68 -2.45 24.98
N SER A 470 -11.65 -1.59 24.96
CA SER A 470 -11.59 -0.45 24.02
C SER A 470 -10.17 -0.17 23.55
N HIS A 471 -9.95 -0.19 22.24
CA HIS A 471 -8.69 0.17 21.58
C HIS A 471 -8.73 1.64 21.15
N ARG A 472 -8.69 2.57 22.11
CA ARG A 472 -8.95 4.00 21.84
C ARG A 472 -7.97 4.93 22.55
N LEU A 473 -7.66 6.06 21.91
CA LEU A 473 -7.11 7.24 22.58
C LEU A 473 -8.26 8.19 22.88
N PHE A 474 -8.15 8.94 23.98
CA PHE A 474 -9.13 9.97 24.32
C PHE A 474 -8.53 11.35 24.16
N LEU A 475 -9.19 12.17 23.35
CA LEU A 475 -8.80 13.56 23.13
C LEU A 475 -9.73 14.48 23.94
N TYR A 476 -9.12 15.36 24.73
CA TYR A 476 -9.79 16.39 25.53
C TYR A 476 -9.27 17.77 25.14
N ASP A 477 -10.09 18.81 25.30
CA ASP A 477 -9.67 20.19 25.10
C ASP A 477 -8.89 20.74 26.32
N CYS A 478 -8.41 21.98 26.19
CA CYS A 478 -7.69 22.70 27.25
C CYS A 478 -8.52 22.98 28.51
N ASN A 479 -9.84 22.83 28.42
CA ASN A 479 -10.81 22.98 29.51
C ASN A 479 -11.25 21.63 30.08
N CYS A 480 -10.51 20.56 29.78
CA CYS A 480 -10.77 19.21 30.27
C CYS A 480 -12.13 18.66 29.79
N ARG A 481 -12.66 19.14 28.65
CA ARG A 481 -13.88 18.63 28.03
C ARG A 481 -13.53 17.58 27.00
N PHE A 482 -14.25 16.46 27.04
CA PHE A 482 -14.09 15.38 26.08
C PHE A 482 -14.43 15.87 24.65
N LEU A 483 -13.50 15.69 23.72
CA LEU A 483 -13.68 16.00 22.30
C LEU A 483 -14.12 14.76 21.53
N ARG A 484 -13.26 13.73 21.46
CA ARG A 484 -13.54 12.49 20.71
C ARG A 484 -12.64 11.32 21.12
N ASP A 485 -13.08 10.14 20.74
CA ASP A 485 -12.28 8.91 20.77
C ASP A 485 -11.57 8.71 19.41
N ILE A 486 -10.33 8.24 19.45
CA ILE A 486 -9.55 7.89 18.27
C ILE A 486 -9.25 6.40 18.31
N GLU A 487 -9.68 5.67 17.28
CA GLU A 487 -9.51 4.22 17.22
C GLU A 487 -8.06 3.85 16.84
N THR A 488 -7.48 2.92 17.60
CA THR A 488 -6.13 2.40 17.36
C THR A 488 -6.18 0.97 16.84
N ALA A 489 -5.10 0.52 16.19
CA ALA A 489 -5.06 -0.83 15.59
C ALA A 489 -5.05 -1.95 16.63
N SER A 490 -4.50 -1.69 17.81
CA SER A 490 -4.62 -2.53 19.02
C SER A 490 -4.59 -1.64 20.25
N ARG A 491 -4.58 -2.23 21.44
CA ARG A 491 -4.49 -1.48 22.71
C ARG A 491 -3.26 -0.57 22.73
N PRO A 492 -3.44 0.75 22.90
CA PRO A 492 -2.32 1.65 23.10
C PRO A 492 -1.80 1.52 24.52
N PHE A 493 -0.48 1.61 24.71
CA PHE A 493 0.14 1.58 26.03
C PHE A 493 0.59 2.98 26.43
N ASP A 494 1.60 3.52 25.77
CA ASP A 494 2.19 4.81 26.13
C ASP A 494 2.29 5.74 24.92
N ILE A 495 2.50 7.02 25.19
CA ILE A 495 2.43 8.09 24.20
C ILE A 495 3.57 9.10 24.42
N ALA A 496 4.28 9.46 23.35
CA ALA A 496 5.30 10.50 23.37
C ALA A 496 5.04 11.57 22.30
N LEU A 497 5.27 12.84 22.67
CA LEU A 497 5.21 13.96 21.75
C LEU A 497 6.54 14.04 20.97
N ILE A 498 6.47 13.86 19.65
CA ILE A 498 7.65 13.90 18.77
C ILE A 498 7.92 15.33 18.31
N ASP A 499 6.85 16.01 17.90
CA ASP A 499 6.86 17.38 17.41
C ASP A 499 5.56 18.08 17.88
N ALA A 500 5.41 19.37 17.61
CA ALA A 500 4.27 20.23 17.94
C ALA A 500 2.88 19.55 17.87
N SER A 501 2.67 18.74 16.84
CA SER A 501 1.39 18.07 16.54
C SER A 501 1.53 16.57 16.27
N VAL A 502 2.75 16.02 16.24
CA VAL A 502 2.99 14.61 15.92
C VAL A 502 3.26 13.82 17.18
N VAL A 503 2.50 12.75 17.35
CA VAL A 503 2.51 11.92 18.54
C VAL A 503 2.82 10.47 18.17
N ALA A 504 3.77 9.86 18.86
CA ALA A 504 4.07 8.43 18.74
C ALA A 504 3.34 7.64 19.81
N VAL A 505 2.67 6.56 19.40
CA VAL A 505 1.83 5.71 20.26
C VAL A 505 2.31 4.27 20.17
N THR A 506 2.65 3.66 21.30
CA THR A 506 3.04 2.24 21.37
C THR A 506 1.82 1.33 21.45
N MET A 507 1.89 0.22 20.72
CA MET A 507 0.85 -0.79 20.65
C MET A 507 1.48 -2.19 20.85
N PRO A 508 1.59 -2.66 22.11
CA PRO A 508 2.35 -3.86 22.44
C PRO A 508 1.87 -5.12 21.70
N GLU A 509 0.56 -5.37 21.70
CA GLU A 509 -0.04 -6.57 21.08
C GLU A 509 0.18 -6.60 19.56
N ALA A 510 0.12 -5.44 18.89
CA ALA A 510 0.39 -5.32 17.46
C ALA A 510 1.89 -5.27 17.12
N LYS A 511 2.77 -5.13 18.12
CA LYS A 511 4.22 -4.92 17.95
C LYS A 511 4.52 -3.74 17.02
N LYS A 512 3.82 -2.62 17.22
CA LYS A 512 3.90 -1.44 16.37
C LYS A 512 3.96 -0.15 17.17
N VAL A 513 4.65 0.84 16.63
CA VAL A 513 4.55 2.24 17.04
C VAL A 513 3.88 3.01 15.91
N SER A 514 2.80 3.74 16.19
CA SER A 514 2.11 4.57 15.19
C SER A 514 2.28 6.04 15.48
N PHE A 515 2.54 6.82 14.43
CA PHE A 515 2.71 8.26 14.49
C PHE A 515 1.42 8.92 13.98
N LEU A 516 0.79 9.69 14.84
CA LEU A 516 -0.47 10.41 14.58
C LEU A 516 -0.18 11.90 14.52
N ASP A 517 -0.62 12.56 13.46
CA ASP A 517 -0.53 14.01 13.30
C ASP A 517 -1.87 14.68 13.57
N PHE A 518 -1.83 15.70 14.43
CA PHE A 518 -2.93 16.52 14.89
C PHE A 518 -2.89 17.96 14.34
N SER A 519 -2.09 18.24 13.31
CA SER A 519 -1.96 19.56 12.67
C SER A 519 -3.24 20.02 11.95
N LYS A 520 -4.09 19.07 11.55
CA LYS A 520 -5.37 19.30 10.86
C LYS A 520 -6.54 18.90 11.75
N ASP A 521 -7.76 19.30 11.36
CA ASP A 521 -9.00 18.99 12.10
C ASP A 521 -9.24 17.49 12.34
N GLN A 522 -8.67 16.63 11.49
CA GLN A 522 -8.74 15.17 11.62
C GLN A 522 -7.34 14.60 11.80
N GLU A 523 -7.21 13.67 12.74
CA GLU A 523 -5.97 12.94 12.95
C GLU A 523 -5.61 12.09 11.72
N GLN A 524 -4.35 12.10 11.35
CA GLN A 524 -3.84 11.27 10.26
C GLN A 524 -2.68 10.41 10.76
N VAL A 525 -2.73 9.13 10.40
CA VAL A 525 -1.59 8.25 10.63
C VAL A 525 -0.52 8.58 9.60
N VAL A 526 0.53 9.28 10.01
CA VAL A 526 1.61 9.71 9.12
C VAL A 526 2.62 8.58 8.90
N LYS A 527 2.82 7.74 9.91
CA LYS A 527 3.82 6.68 9.86
C LYS A 527 3.49 5.53 10.80
N LYS A 528 3.95 4.33 10.43
CA LYS A 528 3.90 3.14 11.27
C LYS A 528 5.27 2.49 11.28
N LEU A 529 5.75 2.16 12.47
CA LEU A 529 7.01 1.48 12.71
C LEU A 529 6.70 0.09 13.27
N ASP A 530 7.14 -0.94 12.56
CA ASP A 530 7.07 -2.32 13.03
C ASP A 530 8.26 -2.59 13.96
N VAL A 531 8.00 -3.07 15.16
CA VAL A 531 9.04 -3.40 16.15
C VAL A 531 9.10 -4.90 16.39
N ILE A 532 10.26 -5.39 16.87
CA ILE A 532 10.54 -6.83 16.95
C ILE A 532 9.78 -7.55 18.09
N GLY A 533 9.22 -6.81 19.04
CA GLY A 533 8.55 -7.35 20.23
C GLY A 533 7.43 -6.46 20.76
N GLU A 534 6.89 -6.80 21.92
CA GLU A 534 5.88 -5.98 22.61
C GLU A 534 6.52 -4.66 23.09
N CYS A 535 6.10 -3.54 22.52
CA CYS A 535 6.55 -2.20 22.91
C CYS A 535 5.65 -1.60 24.00
N TYR A 536 6.26 -1.08 25.07
CA TYR A 536 5.58 -0.49 26.21
C TYR A 536 5.90 1.00 26.32
N GLY A 537 6.75 1.42 27.27
CA GLY A 537 7.11 2.82 27.48
C GLY A 537 7.81 3.44 26.29
N ILE A 538 7.54 4.72 26.05
CA ILE A 538 8.07 5.50 24.95
C ILE A 538 8.39 6.92 25.40
N ASP A 539 9.54 7.45 25.00
CA ASP A 539 9.88 8.85 25.25
C ASP A 539 10.75 9.41 24.13
N HIS A 540 10.72 10.73 23.94
CA HIS A 540 11.40 11.43 22.87
C HIS A 540 12.25 12.59 23.41
N SER A 541 13.53 12.58 23.05
CA SER A 541 14.46 13.68 23.33
C SER A 541 15.58 13.71 22.30
N ASP A 542 16.12 14.89 22.02
CA ASP A 542 17.23 15.09 21.07
C ASP A 542 17.00 14.42 19.70
N ASN A 543 15.80 14.59 19.11
CA ASN A 543 15.40 13.97 17.83
C ASN A 543 15.55 12.44 17.79
N ARG A 544 15.48 11.79 18.96
CA ARG A 544 15.63 10.34 19.12
C ARG A 544 14.47 9.82 19.95
N LEU A 545 13.91 8.72 19.47
CA LEU A 545 12.77 8.04 20.08
C LEU A 545 13.26 6.79 20.80
N ALA A 546 13.13 6.77 22.12
CA ALA A 546 13.41 5.58 22.93
C ALA A 546 12.12 4.77 23.11
N VAL A 547 12.19 3.46 22.90
CA VAL A 547 11.05 2.54 23.04
C VAL A 547 11.48 1.32 23.84
N ALA A 548 10.82 1.06 24.97
CA ALA A 548 11.03 -0.14 25.76
C ALA A 548 10.34 -1.34 25.10
N ILE A 549 11.11 -2.38 24.75
CA ILE A 549 10.60 -3.59 24.11
C ILE A 549 10.88 -4.80 24.99
N LYS A 550 9.81 -5.46 25.42
CA LYS A 550 9.89 -6.60 26.33
C LYS A 550 10.70 -7.74 25.72
N GLY A 551 11.73 -8.17 26.45
CA GLY A 551 12.65 -9.23 26.02
C GLY A 551 13.76 -8.79 25.06
N TYR A 552 13.75 -7.53 24.59
CA TYR A 552 14.71 -7.01 23.61
C TYR A 552 15.42 -5.73 24.05
N GLY A 553 15.13 -5.23 25.25
CA GLY A 553 15.73 -4.01 25.78
C GLY A 553 15.06 -2.73 25.27
N ILE A 554 15.75 -1.60 25.46
CA ILE A 554 15.30 -0.30 24.97
C ILE A 554 15.91 -0.06 23.59
N GLN A 555 15.07 0.14 22.57
CA GLN A 555 15.51 0.47 21.22
C GLN A 555 15.40 1.97 20.99
N ILE A 556 16.47 2.54 20.44
CA ILE A 556 16.53 3.96 20.06
C ILE A 556 16.35 4.05 18.55
N PHE A 557 15.39 4.86 18.12
CA PHE A 557 15.10 5.15 16.73
C PHE A 557 15.39 6.62 16.42
N ASP A 558 15.77 6.92 15.20
CA ASP A 558 15.76 8.30 14.70
C ASP A 558 14.33 8.74 14.31
N THR A 559 14.17 10.01 13.93
CA THR A 559 12.90 10.55 13.42
C THR A 559 12.43 9.87 12.12
N THR A 560 13.35 9.29 11.33
CA THR A 560 13.03 8.52 10.11
C THR A 560 12.52 7.11 10.41
N GLY A 561 12.61 6.66 11.67
CA GLY A 561 12.15 5.33 12.13
C GLY A 561 13.20 4.24 11.93
N THR A 562 14.43 4.63 11.58
CA THR A 562 15.57 3.73 11.52
C THR A 562 16.05 3.48 12.94
N GLN A 563 16.25 2.21 13.28
CA GLN A 563 16.80 1.84 14.58
C GLN A 563 18.29 2.22 14.62
N ILE A 564 18.66 3.10 15.54
CA ILE A 564 20.05 3.53 15.77
C ILE A 564 20.78 2.50 16.63
N LYS A 565 20.17 2.08 17.75
CA LYS A 565 20.81 1.16 18.70
C LYS A 565 19.81 0.44 19.60
N THR A 566 20.31 -0.58 20.29
CA THR A 566 19.60 -1.29 21.35
C THR A 566 20.40 -1.22 22.64
N ILE A 567 19.73 -0.93 23.74
CA ILE A 567 20.28 -0.90 25.09
C ILE A 567 19.71 -2.11 25.84
N PRO A 568 20.54 -3.08 26.26
CA PRO A 568 20.08 -4.39 26.72
C PRO A 568 19.60 -4.37 28.18
N VAL A 569 18.65 -3.49 28.50
CA VAL A 569 18.05 -3.35 29.85
C VAL A 569 16.55 -3.61 29.81
N ALA A 570 16.06 -4.48 30.69
CA ALA A 570 14.63 -4.75 30.81
C ALA A 570 13.92 -3.51 31.39
N SER A 571 12.85 -3.08 30.72
CA SER A 571 12.11 -1.86 31.05
C SER A 571 10.65 -1.99 30.61
N GLN A 572 9.76 -1.43 31.41
CA GLN A 572 8.34 -1.26 31.09
C GLN A 572 8.00 0.22 30.86
N TYR A 573 8.38 1.10 31.79
CA TYR A 573 8.32 2.55 31.60
C TYR A 573 9.72 3.13 31.49
N ILE A 574 9.85 4.18 30.72
CA ILE A 574 11.10 4.88 30.46
C ILE A 574 10.87 6.38 30.45
N SER A 575 11.88 7.14 30.83
CA SER A 575 12.01 8.55 30.46
C SER A 575 13.43 8.82 30.00
N PHE A 576 13.56 9.68 29.00
CA PHE A 576 14.80 9.88 28.24
C PHE A 576 15.11 11.37 28.13
N ASP A 577 16.28 11.79 28.60
CA ASP A 577 16.73 13.19 28.53
C ASP A 577 17.72 13.44 27.37
N GLY A 578 17.96 12.43 26.52
CA GLY A 578 18.96 12.48 25.45
C GLY A 578 20.30 11.86 25.80
N SER A 579 20.70 11.89 27.08
CA SER A 579 22.00 11.40 27.58
C SER A 579 21.85 10.20 28.51
N PHE A 580 20.80 10.19 29.32
CA PHE A 580 20.48 9.19 30.32
C PHE A 580 19.07 8.67 30.11
N ILE A 581 18.90 7.41 30.45
CA ILE A 581 17.61 6.73 30.42
C ILE A 581 17.28 6.29 31.83
N TYR A 582 16.13 6.74 32.29
CA TYR A 582 15.56 6.42 33.58
C TYR A 582 14.45 5.42 33.33
N HIS A 583 14.57 4.23 33.89
CA HIS A 583 13.69 3.14 33.54
C HIS A 583 13.31 2.30 34.76
N THR A 584 12.15 1.67 34.62
CA THR A 584 11.55 0.80 35.64
C THR A 584 11.13 -0.49 34.96
N ASP A 585 11.41 -1.63 35.59
CA ASP A 585 11.02 -2.94 35.07
C ASP A 585 9.65 -3.36 35.61
N SER A 586 8.97 -4.24 34.87
CA SER A 586 7.66 -4.77 35.26
C SER A 586 7.76 -5.54 36.58
N GLY A 587 7.03 -5.10 37.60
CA GLY A 587 7.04 -5.74 38.92
C GLY A 587 8.30 -5.45 39.76
N SER A 588 9.15 -4.52 39.32
CA SER A 588 10.28 -4.00 40.10
C SER A 588 9.88 -2.74 40.86
N ASN A 589 10.34 -2.61 42.10
CA ASN A 589 10.27 -1.38 42.88
C ASN A 589 11.56 -0.53 42.77
N VAL A 590 12.41 -0.85 41.80
CA VAL A 590 13.70 -0.19 41.58
C VAL A 590 13.60 0.73 40.37
N LEU A 591 13.89 2.02 40.60
CA LEU A 591 14.17 2.99 39.55
C LEU A 591 15.66 2.89 39.20
N LYS A 592 15.97 2.71 37.91
CA LYS A 592 17.34 2.58 37.43
C LYS A 592 17.67 3.70 36.46
N CYS A 593 18.92 4.16 36.50
CA CYS A 593 19.48 5.10 35.54
C CYS A 593 20.65 4.45 34.81
N CYS A 594 20.63 4.49 33.48
CA CYS A 594 21.74 4.11 32.64
C CYS A 594 22.11 5.25 31.68
N ASP A 595 23.36 5.29 31.26
CA ASP A 595 23.79 6.22 30.21
C ASP A 595 23.28 5.76 28.84
N TYR A 596 23.48 6.60 27.82
CA TYR A 596 23.11 6.30 26.44
C TYR A 596 23.74 5.00 25.89
N ASN A 597 24.83 4.50 26.51
CA ASN A 597 25.50 3.25 26.13
C ASN A 597 24.98 2.03 26.89
N GLY A 598 24.01 2.22 27.80
CA GLY A 598 23.48 1.17 28.65
C GLY A 598 24.35 0.87 29.86
N LYS A 599 25.38 1.68 30.13
CA LYS A 599 26.16 1.55 31.35
C LYS A 599 25.30 2.03 32.51
N HIS A 600 25.10 1.14 33.47
CA HIS A 600 24.43 1.47 34.72
C HIS A 600 25.15 2.63 35.44
N VAL A 601 24.39 3.65 35.85
CA VAL A 601 24.89 4.81 36.59
C VAL A 601 24.54 4.67 38.07
N TRP A 602 23.26 4.49 38.37
CA TRP A 602 22.75 4.31 39.73
C TRP A 602 21.37 3.65 39.70
N GLU A 603 20.96 3.09 40.84
CA GLU A 603 19.61 2.59 41.05
C GLU A 603 19.14 2.93 42.47
N ILE A 604 17.83 3.12 42.63
CA ILE A 604 17.21 3.39 43.93
C ILE A 604 15.96 2.53 44.10
N THR A 605 15.84 1.90 45.26
CA THR A 605 14.67 1.09 45.64
C THR A 605 13.66 1.98 46.34
N ILE A 606 12.46 2.10 45.78
CA ILE A 606 11.36 2.81 46.43
C ILE A 606 10.69 1.88 47.45
N PRO A 607 10.66 2.24 48.75
CA PRO A 607 10.15 1.36 49.79
C PRO A 607 8.65 1.08 49.66
N GLY A 608 8.24 -0.17 49.92
CA GLY A 608 6.83 -0.55 50.08
C GLY A 608 6.05 -0.87 48.80
N GLU A 609 6.74 -1.04 47.67
CA GLU A 609 6.11 -1.30 46.37
C GLU A 609 6.37 -2.74 45.89
N GLN A 610 5.36 -3.38 45.30
CA GLN A 610 5.46 -4.69 44.64
C GLN A 610 5.01 -4.65 43.16
N SER A 611 4.84 -3.46 42.57
CA SER A 611 4.30 -3.31 41.22
C SER A 611 4.99 -2.22 40.40
N SER A 612 4.72 -2.23 39.09
CA SER A 612 5.33 -1.36 38.10
C SER A 612 5.22 0.12 38.44
N LEU A 613 6.37 0.80 38.39
CA LEU A 613 6.52 2.23 38.60
C LEU A 613 6.43 2.98 37.27
N SER A 614 5.65 4.06 37.19
CA SER A 614 5.70 5.00 36.06
C SER A 614 6.69 6.12 36.40
N VAL A 615 7.44 6.59 35.40
CA VAL A 615 8.54 7.54 35.56
C VAL A 615 8.45 8.66 34.52
N THR A 616 8.72 9.89 34.92
CA THR A 616 8.86 11.04 34.01
C THR A 616 9.87 12.05 34.56
N LEU A 617 10.38 12.94 33.71
CA LEU A 617 11.41 13.92 34.04
C LEU A 617 10.90 15.34 33.87
N ASP A 618 11.28 16.24 34.77
CA ASP A 618 11.13 17.69 34.55
C ASP A 618 12.32 18.30 33.79
N ILE A 619 12.19 19.60 33.46
CA ILE A 619 13.24 20.40 32.81
C ILE A 619 14.53 20.52 33.64
N HIS A 620 14.48 20.23 34.94
CA HIS A 620 15.60 20.26 35.86
C HIS A 620 16.19 18.87 36.10
N LYS A 621 15.72 17.86 35.37
CA LYS A 621 16.10 16.44 35.49
C LYS A 621 15.74 15.83 36.84
N ASN A 622 14.79 16.41 37.57
CA ASN A 622 14.19 15.70 38.70
C ASN A 622 13.22 14.66 38.15
N ILE A 623 13.18 13.53 38.85
CA ILE A 623 12.49 12.34 38.38
C ILE A 623 11.25 12.15 39.23
N TYR A 624 10.10 12.13 38.59
CA TYR A 624 8.82 11.87 39.25
C TYR A 624 8.49 10.41 39.06
N VAL A 625 8.23 9.72 40.16
CA VAL A 625 7.91 8.29 40.16
C VAL A 625 6.61 8.05 40.88
N VAL A 626 5.69 7.38 40.19
CA VAL A 626 4.42 6.96 40.77
C VAL A 626 4.47 5.49 41.16
N ALA A 627 4.08 5.24 42.40
CA ALA A 627 4.02 3.93 43.01
C ALA A 627 2.54 3.48 43.13
N ARG A 628 2.17 2.50 42.31
CA ARG A 628 0.76 2.13 42.07
C ARG A 628 0.10 1.47 43.27
N THR A 629 0.79 0.54 43.94
CA THR A 629 0.20 -0.21 45.08
C THR A 629 0.25 0.58 46.37
N SER A 630 1.27 1.42 46.54
CA SER A 630 1.43 2.26 47.72
C SER A 630 0.68 3.59 47.66
N TYR A 631 0.11 3.96 46.51
CA TYR A 631 -0.65 5.20 46.28
C TYR A 631 0.18 6.46 46.57
N LYS A 632 1.42 6.48 46.08
CA LYS A 632 2.37 7.56 46.39
C LYS A 632 3.02 8.11 45.13
N LEU A 633 3.28 9.41 45.16
CA LEU A 633 4.13 10.10 44.21
C LEU A 633 5.43 10.48 44.91
N TYR A 634 6.55 10.12 44.32
CA TYR A 634 7.88 10.49 44.77
C TYR A 634 8.54 11.41 43.76
N ILE A 635 9.39 12.32 44.27
CA ILE A 635 10.38 13.04 43.48
C ILE A 635 11.76 12.53 43.89
N VAL A 636 12.62 12.27 42.91
CA VAL A 636 13.99 11.80 43.08
C VAL A 636 14.92 12.80 42.40
N SER A 637 16.05 13.12 43.04
CA SER A 637 17.07 13.97 42.44
C SER A 637 17.71 13.30 41.22
N SER A 638 18.23 14.10 40.29
CA SER A 638 18.81 13.61 39.03
C SER A 638 19.95 12.59 39.20
N ASP A 639 20.64 12.63 40.33
CA ASP A 639 21.75 11.74 40.72
C ASP A 639 21.30 10.53 41.56
N GLY A 640 20.01 10.40 41.85
CA GLY A 640 19.44 9.30 42.63
C GLY A 640 19.79 9.31 44.12
N THR A 641 20.43 10.37 44.63
CA THR A 641 20.92 10.39 46.03
C THR A 641 19.87 10.82 47.03
N LYS A 642 18.88 11.62 46.61
CA LYS A 642 17.78 12.10 47.44
C LYS A 642 16.45 11.73 46.81
N TYR A 643 15.47 11.42 47.65
CA TYR A 643 14.08 11.30 47.25
C TYR A 643 13.16 11.82 48.34
N ARG A 644 11.98 12.30 47.93
CA ARG A 644 10.95 12.81 48.83
C ARG A 644 9.57 12.38 48.33
N GLN A 645 8.67 12.09 49.24
CA GLN A 645 7.26 11.86 48.93
C GLN A 645 6.55 13.20 48.71
N LEU A 646 5.85 13.36 47.57
CA LEU A 646 5.07 14.56 47.25
C LEU A 646 3.58 14.37 47.54
N LEU A 647 3.02 13.20 47.21
CA LEU A 647 1.61 12.89 47.44
C LEU A 647 1.45 11.49 48.01
N GLN A 648 0.34 11.29 48.69
CA GLN A 648 -0.12 10.02 49.22
C GLN A 648 -1.63 9.85 49.04
N LYS A 649 -2.15 8.69 49.48
CA LYS A 649 -3.57 8.35 49.39
C LYS A 649 -4.52 9.41 49.99
N SER A 650 -4.13 10.08 51.09
CA SER A 650 -4.95 11.13 51.70
C SER A 650 -5.15 12.34 50.81
N ASP A 651 -4.26 12.57 49.85
CA ASP A 651 -4.26 13.74 48.97
C ASP A 651 -5.10 13.50 47.71
N GLY A 652 -5.84 12.39 47.66
CA GLY A 652 -6.69 12.02 46.54
C GLY A 652 -6.02 11.12 45.50
N LEU A 653 -4.81 10.62 45.75
CA LEU A 653 -4.11 9.72 44.85
C LEU A 653 -4.60 8.27 45.03
N TYR A 654 -5.43 7.79 44.12
CA TYR A 654 -5.95 6.41 44.15
C TYR A 654 -5.53 5.66 42.87
N TYR A 655 -5.12 4.39 43.04
CA TYR A 655 -4.47 3.51 42.05
C TYR A 655 -3.84 4.24 40.86
N PRO A 656 -2.79 5.04 41.11
CA PRO A 656 -2.20 5.84 40.05
C PRO A 656 -1.52 4.89 39.04
N GLN A 657 -1.77 5.11 37.76
CA GLN A 657 -1.32 4.26 36.66
C GLN A 657 -0.11 4.83 35.94
N GLY A 658 -0.02 6.17 35.89
CA GLY A 658 1.01 6.87 35.16
C GLY A 658 1.21 8.29 35.67
N VAL A 659 2.43 8.78 35.53
CA VAL A 659 2.81 10.18 35.72
C VAL A 659 3.49 10.69 34.47
N PHE A 660 3.10 11.88 34.03
CA PHE A 660 3.58 12.49 32.79
C PHE A 660 3.89 13.96 33.03
N TYR A 661 4.96 14.46 32.45
CA TYR A 661 5.35 15.85 32.58
C TYR A 661 5.29 16.57 31.23
N ASP A 662 4.58 17.69 31.19
CA ASP A 662 4.60 18.60 30.05
C ASP A 662 5.70 19.65 30.24
N LYS A 663 6.75 19.56 29.43
CA LYS A 663 7.91 20.46 29.48
C LYS A 663 7.55 21.91 29.20
N ARG A 664 6.54 22.16 28.36
CA ARG A 664 6.14 23.53 27.96
C ARG A 664 5.39 24.25 29.06
N LYS A 665 4.39 23.62 29.67
CA LYS A 665 3.59 24.21 30.76
C LYS A 665 4.18 23.99 32.15
N GLN A 666 5.24 23.16 32.24
CA GLN A 666 5.81 22.70 33.51
C GLN A 666 4.72 22.09 34.42
N GLN A 667 3.88 21.25 33.81
CA GLN A 667 2.74 20.63 34.47
C GLN A 667 2.93 19.13 34.58
N LEU A 668 2.57 18.58 35.74
CA LEU A 668 2.53 17.14 35.99
C LEU A 668 1.11 16.63 35.83
N VAL A 669 0.91 15.57 35.05
CA VAL A 669 -0.37 14.89 34.88
C VAL A 669 -0.31 13.53 35.58
N LEU A 670 -1.14 13.35 36.60
CA LEU A 670 -1.29 12.09 37.33
C LEU A 670 -2.58 11.41 36.91
N CYS A 671 -2.47 10.18 36.40
CA CYS A 671 -3.60 9.39 35.96
C CYS A 671 -3.99 8.38 37.06
N SER A 672 -5.21 8.49 37.58
CA SER A 672 -5.68 7.72 38.74
C SER A 672 -6.90 6.87 38.43
N ASN A 673 -6.96 5.68 39.04
CA ASN A 673 -8.12 4.77 39.01
C ASN A 673 -8.59 4.49 40.45
N PRO A 674 -9.87 4.17 40.73
CA PRO A 674 -10.99 3.88 39.83
C PRO A 674 -11.93 5.07 39.60
N TYR A 675 -11.57 6.28 40.06
CA TYR A 675 -12.44 7.46 39.95
C TYR A 675 -12.57 8.01 38.53
N ASN A 676 -11.91 7.38 37.55
CA ASN A 676 -11.90 7.85 36.17
C ASN A 676 -11.47 9.31 36.11
N THR A 677 -10.42 9.69 36.86
CA THR A 677 -9.88 11.05 36.78
C THR A 677 -8.38 11.08 36.54
N SER A 678 -7.97 12.10 35.80
CA SER A 678 -6.57 12.51 35.69
C SER A 678 -6.43 13.92 36.24
N THR A 679 -5.50 14.11 37.16
CA THR A 679 -5.29 15.40 37.82
C THR A 679 -4.03 16.07 37.29
N LEU A 680 -4.14 17.34 36.93
CA LEU A 680 -3.02 18.19 36.52
C LEU A 680 -2.51 18.97 37.74
N TYR A 681 -1.20 19.07 37.88
CA TYR A 681 -0.51 19.81 38.92
C TYR A 681 0.47 20.80 38.30
N ASN A 682 0.51 22.02 38.80
CA ASN A 682 1.56 22.98 38.50
C ASN A 682 2.73 22.75 39.47
N ILE A 683 3.96 22.86 38.99
CA ILE A 683 5.18 22.77 39.80
C ILE A 683 5.61 24.19 40.18
N LEU A 684 5.92 24.41 41.46
CA LEU A 684 6.41 25.67 42.03
C LEU A 684 7.81 25.53 42.61
#